data_AF-A0A1B6ELP5-F1
#
_entry.id   AF-A0A1B6ELP5-F1
#
_cell.length_a   1.000
_cell.length_b   1.000
_cell.length_c   1.000
_cell.angle_alpha   90.00
_cell.angle_beta   90.00
_cell.angle_gamma   90.00
#
_symmetry.space_group_name_H-M   'P 1'
#
loop_
_entity.id
_entity.type
_entity.pdbx_description
1 polymer ?
#
loop_
_entity_poly.entity_id
_entity_poly.type
_entity_poly.pdbx_seq_one_letter_code
_entity_poly.pdbx_strand_id
1 'polypeptide(L)'
;MVCPTSDLCVGGCNLQASEEGPINIGGLQQFATEVFKQMRIPQTRAPGTQVKFAESKIALLGCGPASISCATFLARMGYNNIDIFEKHSYIGGLSSSEIPQYRLPLSVVNFEVELLKNLGVKIHTQRSLSKNDLTIMNLRKSGYKAIFIGIGLPEAKRDSLTDGLTSQMGFYTSKTFLPQVANGSKRGLCGQCTCQLPSLYGRVIVLGAGDTAFDCATSALRCGATRVFVVFRRGFTNIRAVPEEIELAREEKCEFLPFLSPKRIIVEGGKITAMEFYRTEQTDSGQWVTDPEQTTRIKADFVISAFGSGLYNNDVVEALHPLKLNINNLPVVDMATLGSSEPDVFVGGDLAGLSETTVEAVNDGKTAAWHMHSYIQKSYICSRGPIGPPSLPRFHTPIDEVDLSVEMCGMRFISPFGLASAPPTTTSAMIRRAFQQGWAFAVTKTFSLDKDLVSNVSPRIIRGVTSRNNYGPEQGSFLNIELISEKTASYWCQSVTELKKDFPDRIVIASIMCSYNAEDWTELAQMAELSGADALELNLSCPHGMGESGMGLACGQDPMLVKNISLWVRKAVKIPFFVKLTPNITDIVALAKAAQEGKASGVSAINTVQGLMSVDCEGVPYPAIGQEKRTTYGGVSGNAVRPIALKAVSAIARALPGFPIMGI
;
A
#
# COMPACT_ATOMS: atom_id res chain seq x y z
N MET A 1 -6.54 10.77 -1.31
CA MET A 1 -7.13 12.11 -1.52
C MET A 1 -8.21 12.10 -2.59
N VAL A 2 -7.92 11.73 -3.85
CA VAL A 2 -8.87 11.93 -4.97
C VAL A 2 -9.45 10.66 -5.60
N CYS A 3 -9.02 9.47 -5.18
CA CYS A 3 -9.58 8.24 -5.74
C CYS A 3 -11.07 8.12 -5.39
N PRO A 4 -11.95 7.81 -6.36
CA PRO A 4 -13.35 7.49 -6.10
C PRO A 4 -13.48 6.11 -5.45
N THR A 5 -13.14 6.00 -4.17
CA THR A 5 -12.85 4.70 -3.55
C THR A 5 -14.06 3.75 -3.50
N SER A 6 -15.27 4.27 -3.43
CA SER A 6 -16.53 3.51 -3.41
C SER A 6 -16.74 2.69 -4.68
N ASP A 7 -16.24 3.17 -5.83
CA ASP A 7 -16.24 2.45 -7.11
C ASP A 7 -14.92 1.68 -7.35
N LEU A 8 -14.03 1.66 -6.36
CA LEU A 8 -12.72 1.03 -6.43
C LEU A 8 -12.48 0.13 -5.20
N CYS A 9 -11.40 0.38 -4.45
CA CYS A 9 -10.93 -0.49 -3.38
C CYS A 9 -11.92 -0.62 -2.20
N VAL A 10 -12.68 0.44 -1.89
CA VAL A 10 -13.64 0.44 -0.77
C VAL A 10 -14.91 -0.32 -1.15
N GLY A 11 -15.36 -0.22 -2.41
CA GLY A 11 -16.50 -0.98 -2.92
C GLY A 11 -16.34 -2.50 -2.83
N GLY A 12 -15.10 -3.00 -2.86
CA GLY A 12 -14.77 -4.42 -2.69
C GLY A 12 -14.30 -4.81 -1.28
N CYS A 13 -14.44 -3.94 -0.28
CA CYS A 13 -13.94 -4.21 1.08
C CYS A 13 -14.79 -5.28 1.79
N ASN A 14 -14.16 -6.31 2.36
CA ASN A 14 -14.89 -7.35 3.12
C ASN A 14 -15.69 -6.79 4.30
N LEU A 15 -15.24 -5.71 4.93
CA LEU A 15 -15.95 -5.08 6.06
C LEU A 15 -17.20 -4.28 5.61
N GLN A 16 -17.45 -4.14 4.31
CA GLN A 16 -18.76 -3.71 3.81
C GLN A 16 -19.89 -4.62 4.33
N ALA A 17 -19.56 -5.88 4.68
CA ALA A 17 -20.51 -6.86 5.19
C ALA A 17 -20.80 -6.75 6.70
N SER A 18 -20.20 -5.80 7.41
CA SER A 18 -20.49 -5.51 8.82
C SER A 18 -21.14 -4.13 9.00
N GLU A 19 -21.83 -3.94 10.13
CA GLU A 19 -22.59 -2.72 10.42
C GLU A 19 -21.71 -1.47 10.50
N GLU A 20 -20.46 -1.61 10.94
CA GLU A 20 -19.48 -0.51 10.94
C GLU A 20 -19.02 -0.08 9.54
N GLY A 21 -19.24 -0.91 8.53
CA GLY A 21 -18.95 -0.61 7.13
C GLY A 21 -17.48 -0.74 6.73
N PRO A 22 -17.17 -0.36 5.48
CA PRO A 22 -15.88 -0.64 4.86
C PRO A 22 -14.76 0.27 5.41
N ILE A 23 -13.52 -0.17 5.25
CA ILE A 23 -12.35 0.61 5.67
C ILE A 23 -12.20 1.88 4.83
N ASN A 24 -11.86 3.00 5.47
CA ASN A 24 -11.41 4.22 4.77
C ASN A 24 -9.99 4.05 4.20
N ILE A 25 -9.86 3.27 3.13
CA ILE A 25 -8.58 2.94 2.49
C ILE A 25 -7.89 4.21 1.98
N GLY A 26 -8.64 5.12 1.35
CA GLY A 26 -8.12 6.37 0.80
C GLY A 26 -7.52 7.29 1.87
N GLY A 27 -8.17 7.38 3.04
CA GLY A 27 -7.68 8.16 4.19
C GLY A 27 -6.43 7.55 4.83
N LEU A 28 -6.38 6.22 4.97
CA LEU A 28 -5.20 5.53 5.51
C LEU A 28 -3.98 5.69 4.59
N GLN A 29 -4.16 5.54 3.28
CA GLN A 29 -3.09 5.78 2.30
C GLN A 29 -2.61 7.23 2.35
N GLN A 30 -3.54 8.19 2.43
CA GLN A 30 -3.21 9.61 2.56
C GLN A 30 -2.39 9.88 3.83
N PHE A 31 -2.82 9.35 4.98
CA PHE A 31 -2.14 9.56 6.25
C PHE A 31 -0.70 9.05 6.22
N ALA A 32 -0.48 7.80 5.80
CA ALA A 32 0.85 7.22 5.72
C ALA A 32 1.76 8.01 4.75
N THR A 33 1.22 8.43 3.61
CA THR A 33 1.97 9.21 2.61
C THR A 33 2.31 10.61 3.11
N GLU A 34 1.40 11.28 3.84
CA GLU A 34 1.68 12.60 4.41
C GLU A 34 2.73 12.53 5.52
N VAL A 35 2.70 11.48 6.36
CA VAL A 35 3.77 11.22 7.34
C VAL A 35 5.10 11.03 6.62
N PHE A 36 5.16 10.20 5.56
CA PHE A 36 6.38 10.01 4.77
C PHE A 36 6.89 11.32 4.12
N LYS A 37 5.98 12.13 3.58
CA LYS A 37 6.29 13.47 3.05
C LYS A 37 6.90 14.38 4.12
N GLN A 38 6.40 14.34 5.35
CA GLN A 38 6.94 15.10 6.48
C GLN A 38 8.34 14.63 6.91
N MET A 39 8.68 13.35 6.70
CA MET A 39 10.02 12.84 6.94
C MET A 39 11.07 13.43 5.96
N ARG A 40 10.63 13.99 4.82
CA ARG A 40 11.48 14.62 3.78
C ARG A 40 12.58 13.69 3.24
N ILE A 41 12.24 12.41 3.08
CA ILE A 41 13.18 11.39 2.61
C ILE A 41 13.09 11.31 1.08
N PRO A 42 14.22 11.40 0.36
CA PRO A 42 14.22 11.30 -1.09
C PRO A 42 14.00 9.87 -1.55
N GLN A 43 13.44 9.72 -2.74
CA GLN A 43 13.46 8.45 -3.47
C GLN A 43 14.87 8.23 -4.05
N THR A 44 15.41 7.01 -3.93
CA THR A 44 16.67 6.60 -4.55
C THR A 44 16.44 5.39 -5.46
N ARG A 45 17.41 5.07 -6.32
CA ARG A 45 17.41 3.78 -7.04
C ARG A 45 17.91 2.70 -6.09
N ALA A 46 17.34 1.50 -6.19
CA ALA A 46 17.84 0.38 -5.42
C ALA A 46 19.32 0.09 -5.77
N PRO A 47 20.19 -0.21 -4.79
CA PRO A 47 21.57 -0.57 -5.04
C PRO A 47 21.70 -1.69 -6.07
N GLY A 48 22.66 -1.57 -6.99
CA GLY A 48 22.89 -2.57 -8.04
C GLY A 48 21.90 -2.54 -9.21
N THR A 49 20.98 -1.57 -9.27
CA THR A 49 20.09 -1.38 -10.42
C THR A 49 20.90 -1.20 -11.70
N GLN A 50 20.76 -2.14 -12.64
CA GLN A 50 21.39 -2.10 -13.95
C GLN A 50 20.40 -2.51 -15.04
N VAL A 51 20.43 -1.79 -16.16
CA VAL A 51 19.66 -2.12 -17.36
C VAL A 51 20.52 -1.96 -18.60
N LYS A 52 20.29 -2.82 -19.61
CA LYS A 52 20.95 -2.65 -20.91
C LYS A 52 20.36 -1.44 -21.62
N PHE A 53 21.17 -0.79 -22.46
CA PHE A 53 20.78 0.44 -23.15
C PHE A 53 20.25 1.55 -22.21
N ALA A 54 20.83 1.67 -21.00
CA ALA A 54 20.43 2.64 -19.99
C ALA A 54 20.42 4.10 -20.50
N GLU A 55 21.29 4.42 -21.47
CA GLU A 55 21.40 5.75 -22.10
C GLU A 55 20.39 6.00 -23.24
N SER A 56 19.44 5.09 -23.47
CA SER A 56 18.40 5.30 -24.50
C SER A 56 17.61 6.56 -24.17
N LYS A 57 17.50 7.47 -25.15
CA LYS A 57 16.68 8.68 -25.04
C LYS A 57 15.20 8.32 -25.06
N ILE A 58 14.46 8.68 -24.02
CA ILE A 58 13.02 8.43 -23.90
C ILE A 58 12.29 9.76 -23.71
N ALA A 59 11.28 10.03 -24.55
CA ALA A 59 10.46 11.23 -24.44
C ALA A 59 9.08 10.87 -23.89
N LEU A 60 8.57 11.70 -22.98
CA LEU A 60 7.18 11.65 -22.56
C LEU A 60 6.54 13.02 -22.81
N LEU A 61 5.32 13.03 -23.34
CA LEU A 61 4.59 14.25 -23.67
C LEU A 61 3.44 14.45 -22.69
N GLY A 62 3.39 15.62 -22.05
CA GLY A 62 2.52 15.95 -20.93
C GLY A 62 3.12 15.51 -19.59
N CYS A 63 3.08 16.36 -18.57
CA CYS A 63 3.52 16.09 -17.20
C CYS A 63 2.33 15.85 -16.28
N GLY A 64 1.38 15.01 -16.73
CA GLY A 64 0.25 14.52 -15.93
C GLY A 64 0.55 13.18 -15.23
N PRO A 65 -0.42 12.62 -14.49
CA PRO A 65 -0.25 11.39 -13.71
C PRO A 65 0.30 10.19 -14.52
N ALA A 66 -0.17 10.01 -15.76
CA ALA A 66 0.28 8.92 -16.62
C ALA A 66 1.77 9.00 -16.95
N SER A 67 2.25 10.17 -17.40
CA SER A 67 3.67 10.37 -17.73
C SER A 67 4.56 10.35 -16.49
N ILE A 68 4.10 10.91 -15.36
CA ILE A 68 4.83 10.85 -14.07
C ILE A 68 5.03 9.39 -13.66
N SER A 69 3.99 8.56 -13.77
CA SER A 69 4.07 7.12 -13.47
C SER A 69 5.02 6.40 -14.44
N CYS A 70 4.83 6.58 -15.74
CA CYS A 70 5.67 5.94 -16.77
C CYS A 70 7.15 6.27 -16.59
N ALA A 71 7.48 7.56 -16.44
CA ALA A 71 8.84 8.01 -16.19
C ALA A 71 9.41 7.46 -14.88
N THR A 72 8.60 7.39 -13.81
CA THR A 72 9.03 6.83 -12.52
C THR A 72 9.47 5.37 -12.68
N PHE A 73 8.66 4.53 -13.34
CA PHE A 73 8.99 3.11 -13.49
C PHE A 73 10.16 2.88 -14.45
N LEU A 74 10.27 3.65 -15.53
CA LEU A 74 11.45 3.61 -16.40
C LEU A 74 12.73 4.03 -15.65
N ALA A 75 12.67 5.10 -14.86
CA ALA A 75 13.81 5.56 -14.07
C ALA A 75 14.22 4.54 -13.01
N ARG A 76 13.24 3.89 -12.35
CA ARG A 76 13.48 2.78 -11.41
C ARG A 76 14.12 1.56 -12.06
N MET A 77 13.78 1.26 -13.32
CA MET A 77 14.43 0.19 -14.08
C MET A 77 15.88 0.52 -14.43
N GLY A 78 16.31 1.79 -14.35
CA GLY A 78 17.70 2.20 -14.54
C GLY A 78 17.96 3.04 -15.79
N TYR A 79 16.93 3.48 -16.52
CA TYR A 79 17.11 4.38 -17.66
C TYR A 79 17.55 5.78 -17.18
N ASN A 80 18.58 6.35 -17.81
CA ASN A 80 19.22 7.60 -17.37
C ASN A 80 18.78 8.84 -18.16
N ASN A 81 18.18 8.65 -19.34
CA ASN A 81 17.92 9.74 -20.27
C ASN A 81 16.42 9.86 -20.60
N ILE A 82 15.66 10.32 -19.60
CA ILE A 82 14.21 10.45 -19.64
C ILE A 82 13.84 11.92 -19.57
N ASP A 83 13.15 12.41 -20.61
CA ASP A 83 12.69 13.79 -20.73
C ASP A 83 11.15 13.83 -20.78
N ILE A 84 10.52 14.56 -19.87
CA ILE A 84 9.10 14.91 -19.94
C ILE A 84 8.98 16.32 -20.53
N PHE A 85 8.17 16.49 -21.56
CA PHE A 85 7.85 17.78 -22.16
C PHE A 85 6.43 18.20 -21.77
N GLU A 86 6.30 19.37 -21.15
CA GLU A 86 5.03 19.90 -20.66
C GLU A 86 4.69 21.20 -21.37
N LYS A 87 3.46 21.30 -21.88
CA LYS A 87 2.96 22.46 -22.64
C LYS A 87 2.92 23.71 -21.77
N HIS A 88 2.49 23.57 -20.52
CA HIS A 88 2.31 24.67 -19.60
C HIS A 88 3.60 25.02 -18.84
N SER A 89 3.58 26.13 -18.11
CA SER A 89 4.65 26.51 -17.18
C SER A 89 4.59 25.75 -15.84
N TYR A 90 3.52 25.01 -15.60
CA TYR A 90 3.30 24.19 -14.42
C TYR A 90 3.28 22.70 -14.76
N ILE A 91 3.45 21.87 -13.74
CA ILE A 91 3.50 20.40 -13.81
C ILE A 91 2.30 19.78 -13.10
N GLY A 92 2.05 18.48 -13.30
CA GLY A 92 1.02 17.71 -12.59
C GLY A 92 -0.32 17.56 -13.33
N GLY A 93 -0.45 18.11 -14.54
CA GLY A 93 -1.67 18.01 -15.35
C GLY A 93 -2.93 18.48 -14.60
N LEU A 94 -4.03 17.72 -14.74
CA LEU A 94 -5.32 18.03 -14.11
C LEU A 94 -5.25 18.12 -12.57
N SER A 95 -4.37 17.34 -11.94
CA SER A 95 -4.14 17.39 -10.49
C SER A 95 -3.71 18.78 -10.02
N SER A 96 -2.99 19.52 -10.86
CA SER A 96 -2.59 20.89 -10.62
C SER A 96 -3.60 21.90 -11.15
N SER A 97 -4.09 21.73 -12.38
CA SER A 97 -4.87 22.76 -13.09
C SER A 97 -6.37 22.75 -12.81
N GLU A 98 -6.96 21.62 -12.44
CA GLU A 98 -8.43 21.50 -12.39
C GLU A 98 -8.95 20.98 -11.06
N ILE A 99 -8.31 19.96 -10.47
CA ILE A 99 -8.75 19.45 -9.17
C ILE A 99 -8.60 20.56 -8.11
N PRO A 100 -9.67 20.93 -7.38
CA PRO A 100 -9.62 22.07 -6.48
C PRO A 100 -8.62 21.92 -5.33
N GLN A 101 -8.05 23.04 -4.89
CA GLN A 101 -7.04 23.09 -3.81
C GLN A 101 -7.53 22.50 -2.48
N TYR A 102 -8.84 22.58 -2.18
CA TYR A 102 -9.43 22.01 -0.96
C TYR A 102 -9.59 20.49 -1.02
N ARG A 103 -9.48 19.87 -2.20
CA ARG A 103 -9.45 18.41 -2.37
C ARG A 103 -8.05 17.86 -2.56
N LEU A 104 -7.25 18.54 -3.39
CA LEU A 104 -5.87 18.15 -3.69
C LEU A 104 -4.93 19.35 -3.58
N PRO A 105 -4.20 19.47 -2.46
CA PRO A 105 -3.22 20.53 -2.30
C PRO A 105 -2.07 20.44 -3.32
N LEU A 106 -1.68 21.57 -3.91
CA LEU A 106 -0.53 21.61 -4.85
C LEU A 106 0.76 21.05 -4.25
N SER A 107 0.96 21.20 -2.93
CA SER A 107 2.14 20.67 -2.24
C SER A 107 2.28 19.15 -2.33
N VAL A 108 1.17 18.42 -2.51
CA VAL A 108 1.16 16.96 -2.69
C VAL A 108 1.68 16.60 -4.08
N VAL A 109 1.19 17.30 -5.11
CA VAL A 109 1.63 17.12 -6.49
C VAL A 109 3.12 17.44 -6.64
N ASN A 110 3.55 18.56 -6.06
CA ASN A 110 4.97 18.94 -6.05
C ASN A 110 5.82 17.89 -5.36
N PHE A 111 5.37 17.36 -4.21
CA PHE A 111 6.08 16.30 -3.49
C PHE A 111 6.30 15.05 -4.36
N GLU A 112 5.25 14.56 -5.03
CA GLU A 112 5.36 13.38 -5.90
C GLU A 112 6.28 13.61 -7.10
N VAL A 113 6.24 14.81 -7.70
CA VAL A 113 7.14 15.14 -8.82
C VAL A 113 8.60 15.31 -8.35
N GLU A 114 8.85 15.83 -7.15
CA GLU A 114 10.20 15.87 -6.59
C GLU A 114 10.75 14.45 -6.35
N LEU A 115 9.92 13.49 -5.90
CA LEU A 115 10.34 12.09 -5.82
C LEU A 115 10.75 11.52 -7.19
N LEU A 116 10.04 11.88 -8.27
CA LEU A 116 10.40 11.52 -9.64
C LEU A 116 11.74 12.15 -10.06
N LYS A 117 11.93 13.44 -9.80
CA LYS A 117 13.18 14.16 -10.13
C LYS A 117 14.40 13.59 -9.42
N ASN A 118 14.23 13.09 -8.19
CA ASN A 118 15.31 12.42 -7.45
C ASN A 118 15.86 11.18 -8.18
N LEU A 119 15.10 10.59 -9.11
CA LEU A 119 15.56 9.48 -9.95
C LEU A 119 16.29 9.92 -11.23
N GLY A 120 16.48 11.23 -11.44
CA GLY A 120 17.19 11.82 -12.57
C GLY A 120 16.31 12.20 -13.77
N VAL A 121 14.98 12.14 -13.64
CA VAL A 121 14.06 12.51 -14.73
C VAL A 121 14.02 14.01 -14.93
N LYS A 122 14.13 14.45 -16.18
CA LYS A 122 14.15 15.86 -16.58
C LYS A 122 12.77 16.29 -17.04
N ILE A 123 12.36 17.51 -16.68
CA ILE A 123 11.07 18.08 -17.08
C ILE A 123 11.31 19.42 -17.76
N HIS A 124 10.83 19.53 -19.00
CA HIS A 124 10.95 20.72 -19.86
C HIS A 124 9.56 21.32 -20.06
N THR A 125 9.28 22.39 -19.32
CA THR A 125 8.02 23.15 -19.45
C THR A 125 8.01 24.04 -20.69
N GLN A 126 6.83 24.55 -21.06
CA GLN A 126 6.61 25.38 -22.25
C GLN A 126 7.01 24.69 -23.58
N ARG A 127 6.89 23.37 -23.63
CA ARG A 127 7.13 22.55 -24.81
C ARG A 127 5.91 21.70 -25.10
N SER A 128 5.32 21.87 -26.27
CA SER A 128 4.00 21.32 -26.60
C SER A 128 4.07 20.31 -27.74
N LEU A 129 3.28 19.25 -27.64
CA LEU A 129 2.97 18.42 -28.79
C LEU A 129 2.08 19.23 -29.74
N SER A 130 2.65 19.68 -30.85
CA SER A 130 2.02 20.53 -31.84
C SER A 130 2.85 20.52 -33.12
N LYS A 131 2.20 20.68 -34.27
CA LYS A 131 2.83 20.79 -35.60
C LYS A 131 4.04 21.72 -35.63
N ASN A 132 3.98 22.82 -34.86
CA ASN A 132 4.97 23.88 -34.86
C ASN A 132 6.03 23.77 -33.74
N ASP A 133 6.00 22.73 -32.91
CA ASP A 133 7.00 22.47 -31.85
C ASP A 133 7.39 20.99 -31.85
N LEU A 134 6.85 20.19 -30.93
CA LEU A 134 7.17 18.77 -30.84
C LEU A 134 6.19 17.94 -31.67
N THR A 135 6.72 17.10 -32.55
CA THR A 135 5.98 16.06 -33.27
C THR A 135 6.65 14.71 -33.04
N ILE A 136 5.91 13.61 -33.20
CA ILE A 136 6.48 12.25 -33.11
C ILE A 136 7.68 12.12 -34.06
N MET A 137 7.52 12.61 -35.29
CA MET A 137 8.57 12.55 -36.31
C MET A 137 9.81 13.36 -35.94
N ASN A 138 9.66 14.55 -35.35
CA ASN A 138 10.79 15.37 -34.92
C ASN A 138 11.52 14.76 -33.71
N LEU A 139 10.79 14.13 -32.78
CA LEU A 139 11.39 13.40 -31.66
C LEU A 139 12.20 12.19 -32.16
N ARG A 140 11.67 11.40 -33.10
CA ARG A 140 12.41 10.31 -33.75
C ARG A 140 13.70 10.81 -34.41
N LYS A 141 13.61 11.87 -35.21
CA LYS A 141 14.76 12.52 -35.85
C LYS A 141 15.80 13.00 -34.84
N SER A 142 15.36 13.44 -33.65
CA SER A 142 16.21 13.87 -32.54
C SER A 142 16.81 12.73 -31.70
N GLY A 143 16.63 11.48 -32.16
CA GLY A 143 17.25 10.28 -31.60
C GLY A 143 16.50 9.64 -30.42
N TYR A 144 15.28 10.09 -30.10
CA TYR A 144 14.45 9.41 -29.11
C TYR A 144 14.08 8.01 -29.60
N LYS A 145 14.24 7.02 -28.72
CA LYS A 145 14.05 5.60 -29.01
C LYS A 145 12.64 5.12 -28.67
N ALA A 146 12.02 5.71 -27.67
CA ALA A 146 10.64 5.43 -27.30
C ALA A 146 9.95 6.74 -26.88
N ILE A 147 8.66 6.84 -27.19
CA ILE A 147 7.84 8.02 -26.94
C ILE A 147 6.58 7.58 -26.18
N PHE A 148 6.29 8.22 -25.06
CA PHE A 148 5.02 8.08 -24.35
C PHE A 148 4.17 9.34 -24.50
N ILE A 149 2.89 9.21 -24.81
CA ILE A 149 1.97 10.33 -24.97
C ILE A 149 0.92 10.28 -23.86
N GLY A 150 1.02 11.22 -22.93
CA GLY A 150 0.13 11.37 -21.77
C GLY A 150 -0.34 12.81 -21.60
N ILE A 151 -0.70 13.47 -22.70
CA ILE A 151 -1.16 14.88 -22.71
C ILE A 151 -2.61 15.06 -22.21
N GLY A 152 -3.30 13.97 -21.91
CA GLY A 152 -4.72 13.97 -21.54
C GLY A 152 -5.63 14.46 -22.67
N LEU A 153 -6.79 15.01 -22.29
CA LEU A 153 -7.75 15.65 -23.20
C LEU A 153 -7.74 17.17 -22.99
N PRO A 154 -6.98 17.94 -23.80
CA PRO A 154 -6.65 19.32 -23.49
C PRO A 154 -7.80 20.31 -23.75
N GLU A 155 -8.74 20.01 -24.65
CA GLU A 155 -9.81 20.95 -25.01
C GLU A 155 -11.16 20.59 -24.38
N ALA A 156 -11.94 21.60 -24.00
CA ALA A 156 -13.31 21.40 -23.54
C ALA A 156 -14.23 20.98 -24.68
N LYS A 157 -15.17 20.07 -24.41
CA LYS A 157 -16.27 19.78 -25.33
C LYS A 157 -17.17 21.01 -25.45
N ARG A 158 -17.34 21.51 -26.68
CA ARG A 158 -18.18 22.68 -26.98
C ARG A 158 -19.54 22.27 -27.51
N ASP A 159 -20.48 23.21 -27.39
CA ASP A 159 -21.84 23.12 -27.90
C ASP A 159 -22.11 24.41 -28.72
N SER A 160 -22.81 24.30 -29.85
CA SER A 160 -23.08 25.46 -30.71
C SER A 160 -23.90 26.55 -30.03
N LEU A 161 -24.65 26.21 -28.98
CA LEU A 161 -25.35 27.18 -28.13
C LEU A 161 -24.40 28.14 -27.38
N THR A 162 -23.11 27.82 -27.33
CA THR A 162 -22.09 28.59 -26.61
C THR A 162 -21.20 29.43 -27.53
N ASP A 163 -21.44 29.37 -28.85
CA ASP A 163 -20.65 30.11 -29.82
C ASP A 163 -20.79 31.62 -29.63
N GLY A 164 -19.64 32.32 -29.64
CA GLY A 164 -19.56 33.77 -29.43
C GLY A 164 -19.67 34.24 -27.97
N LEU A 165 -19.96 33.36 -27.01
CA LEU A 165 -19.98 33.72 -25.59
C LEU A 165 -18.58 33.83 -25.00
N THR A 166 -18.40 34.80 -24.09
CA THR A 166 -17.10 35.10 -23.47
C THR A 166 -17.20 35.11 -21.94
N SER A 167 -16.05 35.07 -21.26
CA SER A 167 -16.00 35.20 -19.80
C SER A 167 -16.49 36.57 -19.33
N GLN A 168 -16.31 37.62 -20.13
CA GLN A 168 -16.87 38.95 -19.85
C GLN A 168 -18.41 38.93 -19.87
N MET A 169 -19.02 38.11 -20.73
CA MET A 169 -20.48 37.91 -20.75
C MET A 169 -20.98 37.03 -19.59
N GLY A 170 -20.08 36.31 -18.90
CA GLY A 170 -20.40 35.40 -17.79
C GLY A 170 -20.34 33.91 -18.17
N PHE A 171 -19.84 33.57 -19.37
CA PHE A 171 -19.72 32.18 -19.82
C PHE A 171 -18.32 31.62 -19.60
N TYR A 172 -18.25 30.39 -19.09
CA TYR A 172 -17.02 29.63 -18.96
C TYR A 172 -17.23 28.19 -19.42
N THR A 173 -16.18 27.55 -19.91
CA THR A 173 -16.07 26.09 -19.87
C THR A 173 -15.28 25.66 -18.64
N SER A 174 -15.39 24.41 -18.22
CA SER A 174 -14.58 23.88 -17.11
C SER A 174 -13.07 24.08 -17.34
N LYS A 175 -12.59 23.89 -18.57
CA LYS A 175 -11.18 24.13 -18.99
C LYS A 175 -10.75 25.60 -18.95
N THR A 176 -11.68 26.54 -18.79
CA THR A 176 -11.36 27.96 -18.57
C THR A 176 -11.55 28.38 -17.12
N PHE A 177 -12.59 27.88 -16.46
CA PHE A 177 -12.94 28.25 -15.10
C PHE A 177 -12.01 27.63 -14.06
N LEU A 178 -11.90 26.30 -14.04
CA LEU A 178 -11.12 25.60 -13.01
C LEU A 178 -9.63 25.99 -13.01
N PRO A 179 -8.95 26.15 -14.17
CA PRO A 179 -7.58 26.67 -14.18
C PRO A 179 -7.43 28.08 -13.63
N GLN A 180 -8.42 28.96 -13.80
CA GLN A 180 -8.40 30.29 -13.17
C GLN A 180 -8.55 30.20 -11.66
N VAL A 181 -9.46 29.35 -11.16
CA VAL A 181 -9.62 29.08 -9.72
C VAL A 181 -8.35 28.45 -9.14
N ALA A 182 -7.76 27.48 -9.82
CA ALA A 182 -6.51 26.84 -9.41
C ALA A 182 -5.38 27.86 -9.34
N ASN A 183 -5.21 28.71 -10.36
CA ASN A 183 -4.20 29.78 -10.34
C ASN A 183 -4.42 30.78 -9.19
N GLY A 184 -5.68 31.12 -8.88
CA GLY A 184 -6.01 32.03 -7.78
C GLY A 184 -5.91 31.42 -6.37
N SER A 185 -5.91 30.09 -6.25
CA SER A 185 -5.93 29.40 -4.94
C SER A 185 -4.66 28.59 -4.62
N LYS A 186 -3.95 28.09 -5.65
CA LYS A 186 -2.75 27.26 -5.52
C LYS A 186 -1.49 28.12 -5.63
N ARG A 187 -1.01 28.58 -4.47
CA ARG A 187 0.25 29.35 -4.39
C ARG A 187 1.41 28.58 -4.99
N GLY A 188 2.13 29.21 -5.93
CA GLY A 188 3.27 28.62 -6.64
C GLY A 188 2.93 27.92 -7.96
N LEU A 189 1.65 27.74 -8.31
CA LEU A 189 1.27 27.11 -9.59
C LEU A 189 1.71 27.96 -10.79
N CYS A 190 1.42 29.26 -10.76
CA CYS A 190 1.74 30.17 -11.87
C CYS A 190 3.13 30.83 -11.76
N GLY A 191 3.96 30.39 -10.80
CA GLY A 191 5.34 30.82 -10.59
C GLY A 191 5.55 32.27 -10.09
N GLN A 192 4.75 33.23 -10.55
CA GLN A 192 5.07 34.67 -10.45
C GLN A 192 3.86 35.62 -10.34
N CYS A 193 2.61 35.15 -10.39
CA CYS A 193 1.44 36.02 -10.40
C CYS A 193 0.64 36.04 -9.08
N THR A 194 0.17 37.23 -8.69
CA THR A 194 -0.96 37.44 -7.78
C THR A 194 -2.27 37.21 -8.53
N CYS A 195 -2.45 36.01 -9.08
CA CYS A 195 -3.72 35.64 -9.70
C CYS A 195 -4.83 35.75 -8.66
N GLN A 196 -5.89 36.49 -9.00
CA GLN A 196 -7.07 36.58 -8.16
C GLN A 196 -8.05 35.47 -8.54
N LEU A 197 -8.88 35.06 -7.59
CA LEU A 197 -10.01 34.20 -7.90
C LEU A 197 -10.95 34.91 -8.89
N PRO A 198 -11.58 34.16 -9.82
CA PRO A 198 -12.69 34.68 -10.59
C PRO A 198 -13.77 35.30 -9.70
N SER A 199 -14.39 36.38 -10.15
CA SER A 199 -15.43 37.10 -9.41
C SER A 199 -16.82 36.72 -9.95
N LEU A 200 -17.47 35.75 -9.33
CA LEU A 200 -18.77 35.21 -9.75
C LEU A 200 -19.91 35.65 -8.83
N TYR A 201 -20.16 36.95 -8.68
CA TYR A 201 -21.26 37.45 -7.84
C TYR A 201 -22.64 37.26 -8.49
N GLY A 202 -23.45 36.37 -7.93
CA GLY A 202 -24.81 36.08 -8.40
C GLY A 202 -25.09 34.60 -8.50
N ARG A 203 -26.01 34.22 -9.40
CA ARG A 203 -26.43 32.84 -9.63
C ARG A 203 -25.61 32.20 -10.73
N VAL A 204 -25.09 31.02 -10.45
CA VAL A 204 -24.26 30.25 -11.40
C VAL A 204 -25.03 29.00 -11.81
N ILE A 205 -25.10 28.74 -13.12
CA ILE A 205 -25.55 27.45 -13.67
C ILE A 205 -24.30 26.66 -14.07
N VAL A 206 -24.17 25.45 -13.56
CA VAL A 206 -23.16 24.48 -13.99
C VAL A 206 -23.85 23.37 -14.77
N LEU A 207 -23.42 23.14 -16.01
CA LEU A 207 -24.02 22.16 -16.91
C LEU A 207 -23.19 20.86 -16.90
N GLY A 208 -23.73 19.79 -16.33
CA GLY A 208 -23.06 18.49 -16.26
C GLY A 208 -23.37 17.70 -14.99
N ALA A 209 -22.91 16.45 -14.96
CA ALA A 209 -23.12 15.51 -13.84
C ALA A 209 -21.96 14.52 -13.67
N GLY A 210 -20.73 14.92 -14.00
CA GLY A 210 -19.51 14.18 -13.66
C GLY A 210 -18.63 15.03 -12.74
N ASP A 211 -17.50 14.49 -12.28
CA ASP A 211 -16.61 15.13 -11.30
C ASP A 211 -16.31 16.60 -11.59
N THR A 212 -15.98 16.90 -12.85
CA THR A 212 -15.73 18.26 -13.33
C THR A 212 -16.87 19.25 -13.03
N ALA A 213 -18.13 18.80 -13.11
CA ALA A 213 -19.29 19.63 -12.82
C ALA A 213 -19.40 19.95 -11.32
N PHE A 214 -19.14 18.96 -10.45
CA PHE A 214 -19.20 19.14 -9.00
C PHE A 214 -18.02 19.99 -8.48
N ASP A 215 -16.83 19.80 -9.04
CA ASP A 215 -15.68 20.67 -8.78
C ASP A 215 -15.96 22.12 -9.25
N CYS A 216 -16.59 22.30 -10.41
CA CYS A 216 -17.02 23.62 -10.89
C CYS A 216 -18.04 24.26 -9.95
N ALA A 217 -19.02 23.49 -9.47
CA ALA A 217 -20.07 23.98 -8.58
C ALA A 217 -19.51 24.47 -7.23
N THR A 218 -18.72 23.62 -6.57
CA THR A 218 -18.10 23.93 -5.28
C THR A 218 -17.03 25.03 -5.39
N SER A 219 -16.32 25.11 -6.54
CA SER A 219 -15.38 26.20 -6.84
C SER A 219 -16.09 27.54 -7.11
N ALA A 220 -17.27 27.53 -7.73
CA ALA A 220 -18.06 28.75 -7.96
C ALA A 220 -18.46 29.43 -6.64
N LEU A 221 -18.77 28.64 -5.59
CA LEU A 221 -19.03 29.17 -4.25
C LEU A 221 -17.80 29.91 -3.68
N ARG A 222 -16.58 29.38 -3.87
CA ARG A 222 -15.34 30.06 -3.46
C ARG A 222 -15.10 31.37 -4.23
N CYS A 223 -15.68 31.50 -5.42
CA CYS A 223 -15.61 32.69 -6.26
C CYS A 223 -16.67 33.75 -5.93
N GLY A 224 -17.47 33.55 -4.87
CA GLY A 224 -18.49 34.50 -4.42
C GLY A 224 -19.90 34.28 -4.97
N ALA A 225 -20.17 33.13 -5.61
CA ALA A 225 -21.52 32.79 -6.07
C ALA A 225 -22.51 32.78 -4.90
N THR A 226 -23.65 33.46 -5.07
CA THR A 226 -24.70 33.49 -4.05
C THR A 226 -25.56 32.23 -4.09
N ARG A 227 -25.61 31.55 -5.24
CA ARG A 227 -26.38 30.33 -5.46
C ARG A 227 -25.83 29.58 -6.67
N VAL A 228 -25.75 28.26 -6.59
CA VAL A 228 -25.25 27.41 -7.67
C VAL A 228 -26.29 26.36 -8.01
N PHE A 229 -26.62 26.26 -9.30
CA PHE A 229 -27.50 25.24 -9.86
C PHE A 229 -26.67 24.27 -10.69
N VAL A 230 -26.64 23.00 -10.30
CA VAL A 230 -26.07 21.90 -11.09
C VAL A 230 -27.20 21.30 -11.92
N VAL A 231 -27.12 21.54 -13.23
CA VAL A 231 -28.18 21.19 -14.19
C VAL A 231 -27.72 20.06 -15.08
N PHE A 232 -28.54 19.01 -15.20
CA PHE A 232 -28.21 17.85 -15.99
C PHE A 232 -29.41 17.25 -16.72
N ARG A 233 -29.15 16.71 -17.91
CA ARG A 233 -30.16 16.26 -18.88
C ARG A 233 -30.80 14.90 -18.57
N ARG A 234 -30.53 14.30 -17.42
CA ARG A 234 -31.02 12.97 -17.00
C ARG A 234 -31.47 13.01 -15.54
N GLY A 235 -31.86 11.88 -14.96
CA GLY A 235 -32.24 11.76 -13.55
C GLY A 235 -31.05 11.69 -12.59
N PHE A 236 -31.34 11.78 -11.29
CA PHE A 236 -30.34 11.66 -10.21
C PHE A 236 -29.60 10.32 -10.23
N THR A 237 -30.29 9.23 -10.58
CA THR A 237 -29.71 7.89 -10.72
C THR A 237 -28.73 7.76 -11.89
N ASN A 238 -28.60 8.80 -12.72
CA ASN A 238 -27.69 8.83 -13.87
C ASN A 238 -26.49 9.78 -13.66
N ILE A 239 -26.30 10.30 -12.45
CA ILE A 239 -25.08 11.06 -12.11
C ILE A 239 -23.88 10.12 -12.24
N ARG A 240 -22.82 10.60 -12.89
CA ARG A 240 -21.59 9.82 -13.14
C ARG A 240 -20.57 9.96 -12.03
N ALA A 241 -20.56 11.10 -11.34
CA ALA A 241 -19.69 11.31 -10.19
C ALA A 241 -20.09 10.36 -9.06
N VAL A 242 -19.10 9.91 -8.30
CA VAL A 242 -19.35 9.03 -7.16
C VAL A 242 -20.11 9.75 -6.03
N PRO A 243 -20.84 9.02 -5.18
CA PRO A 243 -21.66 9.63 -4.12
C PRO A 243 -20.90 10.60 -3.23
N GLU A 244 -19.63 10.32 -2.91
CA GLU A 244 -18.79 11.18 -2.07
C GLU A 244 -18.52 12.54 -2.71
N GLU A 245 -18.46 12.59 -4.05
CA GLU A 245 -18.27 13.83 -4.81
C GLU A 245 -19.55 14.68 -4.84
N ILE A 246 -20.70 14.01 -4.99
CA ILE A 246 -22.01 14.65 -4.96
C ILE A 246 -22.28 15.26 -3.58
N GLU A 247 -21.88 14.55 -2.53
CA GLU A 247 -22.12 14.95 -1.15
C GLU A 247 -21.48 16.30 -0.83
N LEU A 248 -20.26 16.55 -1.30
CA LEU A 248 -19.58 17.84 -1.11
C LEU A 248 -20.42 19.03 -1.63
N ALA A 249 -20.97 18.91 -2.84
CA ALA A 249 -21.82 19.96 -3.40
C ALA A 249 -23.16 20.08 -2.67
N ARG A 250 -23.72 18.95 -2.20
CA ARG A 250 -24.99 18.91 -1.46
C ARG A 250 -24.88 19.56 -0.08
N GLU A 251 -23.81 19.26 0.66
CA GLU A 251 -23.54 19.85 1.98
C GLU A 251 -23.39 21.38 1.87
N GLU A 252 -22.76 21.85 0.79
CA GLU A 252 -22.58 23.25 0.45
C GLU A 252 -23.81 23.91 -0.22
N LYS A 253 -24.96 23.23 -0.20
CA LYS A 253 -26.27 23.75 -0.65
C LYS A 253 -26.34 24.10 -2.14
N CYS A 254 -25.58 23.42 -2.98
CA CYS A 254 -25.82 23.45 -4.43
C CYS A 254 -27.16 22.79 -4.75
N GLU A 255 -27.91 23.38 -5.69
CA GLU A 255 -29.20 22.85 -6.12
C GLU A 255 -29.07 21.99 -7.36
N PHE A 256 -29.67 20.80 -7.32
CA PHE A 256 -29.62 19.84 -8.41
C PHE A 256 -30.91 19.87 -9.21
N LEU A 257 -30.81 20.19 -10.49
CA LEU A 257 -31.93 20.31 -11.41
C LEU A 257 -31.81 19.22 -12.50
N PRO A 258 -32.42 18.04 -12.28
CA PRO A 258 -32.39 16.94 -13.24
C PRO A 258 -33.32 17.20 -14.42
N PHE A 259 -33.22 16.36 -15.44
CA PHE A 259 -34.13 16.32 -16.60
C PHE A 259 -34.21 17.62 -17.41
N LEU A 260 -33.11 18.37 -17.48
CA LEU A 260 -33.05 19.64 -18.20
C LEU A 260 -31.94 19.64 -19.27
N SER A 261 -32.35 19.83 -20.54
CA SER A 261 -31.43 19.99 -21.66
C SER A 261 -31.33 21.47 -22.07
N PRO A 262 -30.12 22.02 -22.25
CA PRO A 262 -29.92 23.39 -22.74
C PRO A 262 -30.75 23.70 -24.01
N LYS A 263 -31.52 24.79 -23.96
CA LYS A 263 -32.25 25.32 -25.13
C LYS A 263 -31.62 26.60 -25.66
N ARG A 264 -31.42 27.60 -24.78
CA ARG A 264 -30.97 28.93 -25.18
C ARG A 264 -30.36 29.69 -24.00
N ILE A 265 -29.26 30.39 -24.23
CA ILE A 265 -28.66 31.32 -23.26
C ILE A 265 -29.16 32.73 -23.58
N ILE A 266 -29.72 33.43 -22.59
CA ILE A 266 -30.28 34.77 -22.73
C ILE A 266 -29.23 35.79 -22.29
N VAL A 267 -28.82 36.63 -23.23
CA VAL A 267 -27.86 37.71 -23.03
C VAL A 267 -28.56 39.05 -23.21
N GLU A 268 -28.56 39.86 -22.17
CA GLU A 268 -29.13 41.22 -22.16
C GLU A 268 -28.04 42.20 -21.70
N GLY A 269 -27.87 43.32 -22.41
CA GLY A 269 -26.83 44.30 -22.07
C GLY A 269 -25.39 43.75 -22.11
N GLY A 270 -25.14 42.70 -22.90
CA GLY A 270 -23.83 42.05 -22.99
C GLY A 270 -23.49 41.14 -21.81
N LYS A 271 -24.47 40.79 -20.96
CA LYS A 271 -24.32 39.87 -19.82
C LYS A 271 -25.37 38.77 -19.88
N ILE A 272 -25.01 37.57 -19.45
CA ILE A 272 -25.99 36.49 -19.25
C ILE A 272 -26.93 36.89 -18.13
N THR A 273 -28.24 36.74 -18.38
CA THR A 273 -29.29 37.05 -17.39
C THR A 273 -30.18 35.85 -17.08
N ALA A 274 -30.22 34.86 -17.97
CA ALA A 274 -30.97 33.62 -17.80
C ALA A 274 -30.53 32.54 -18.79
N MET A 275 -30.96 31.31 -18.53
CA MET A 275 -30.87 30.20 -19.47
C MET A 275 -32.20 29.46 -19.53
N GLU A 276 -32.63 29.14 -20.73
CA GLU A 276 -33.82 28.31 -21.00
C GLU A 276 -33.41 26.87 -21.26
N PHE A 277 -34.25 25.96 -20.80
CA PHE A 277 -34.09 24.52 -20.93
C PHE A 277 -35.37 23.90 -21.47
N TYR A 278 -35.19 22.80 -22.18
CA TYR A 278 -36.25 21.84 -22.44
C TYR A 278 -36.26 20.77 -21.35
N ARG A 279 -37.44 20.22 -21.04
CA ARG A 279 -37.54 19.01 -20.22
C ARG A 279 -37.02 17.81 -21.02
N THR A 280 -36.36 16.89 -20.34
CA THR A 280 -36.02 15.58 -20.89
C THR A 280 -36.71 14.47 -20.13
N GLU A 281 -36.95 13.35 -20.80
CA GLU A 281 -37.48 12.15 -20.19
C GLU A 281 -36.96 10.90 -20.89
N GLN A 282 -37.12 9.76 -20.23
CA GLN A 282 -36.76 8.46 -20.78
C GLN A 282 -38.04 7.75 -21.20
N THR A 283 -38.11 7.32 -22.46
CA THR A 283 -39.21 6.51 -22.98
C THR A 283 -39.16 5.09 -22.39
N ASP A 284 -40.23 4.33 -22.54
CA ASP A 284 -40.29 2.91 -22.11
C ASP A 284 -39.20 2.05 -22.78
N SER A 285 -38.72 2.44 -23.96
CA SER A 285 -37.60 1.80 -24.67
C SER A 285 -36.21 2.17 -24.12
N GLY A 286 -36.15 3.03 -23.11
CA GLY A 286 -34.90 3.51 -22.52
C GLY A 286 -34.25 4.67 -23.29
N GLN A 287 -34.86 5.17 -24.36
CA GLN A 287 -34.34 6.29 -25.14
C GLN A 287 -34.61 7.62 -24.45
N TRP A 288 -33.62 8.51 -24.45
CA TRP A 288 -33.79 9.87 -23.93
C TRP A 288 -34.35 10.78 -25.01
N VAL A 289 -35.46 11.43 -24.71
CA VAL A 289 -36.12 12.40 -25.58
C VAL A 289 -36.18 13.77 -24.91
N THR A 290 -36.35 14.81 -25.72
CA THR A 290 -36.51 16.19 -25.27
C THR A 290 -37.93 16.63 -25.63
N ASP A 291 -38.65 17.22 -24.68
CA ASP A 291 -39.98 17.78 -24.88
C ASP A 291 -39.87 19.29 -25.19
N PRO A 292 -40.16 19.71 -26.44
CA PRO A 292 -40.06 21.11 -26.83
C PRO A 292 -41.13 22.03 -26.22
N GLU A 293 -42.29 21.47 -25.80
CA GLU A 293 -43.41 22.21 -25.22
C GLU A 293 -43.16 22.54 -23.76
N GLN A 294 -42.49 21.63 -23.04
CA GLN A 294 -42.11 21.83 -21.65
C GLN A 294 -40.78 22.57 -21.52
N THR A 295 -40.86 23.89 -21.29
CA THR A 295 -39.68 24.75 -21.10
C THR A 295 -39.58 25.31 -19.70
N THR A 296 -38.35 25.48 -19.22
CA THR A 296 -38.06 26.14 -17.94
C THR A 296 -37.02 27.22 -18.14
N ARG A 297 -37.27 28.42 -17.61
CA ARG A 297 -36.31 29.53 -17.61
C ARG A 297 -35.73 29.69 -16.22
N ILE A 298 -34.40 29.58 -16.11
CA ILE A 298 -33.66 29.77 -14.86
C ILE A 298 -32.88 31.08 -14.98
N LYS A 299 -33.07 31.98 -14.04
CA LYS A 299 -32.28 33.22 -13.98
C LYS A 299 -30.86 32.90 -13.50
N ALA A 300 -29.87 33.40 -14.23
CA ALA A 300 -28.46 33.14 -13.96
C ALA A 300 -27.60 34.28 -14.49
N ASP A 301 -26.51 34.55 -13.78
CA ASP A 301 -25.56 35.62 -14.10
C ASP A 301 -24.29 35.01 -14.74
N PHE A 302 -24.04 33.73 -14.45
CA PHE A 302 -22.93 32.95 -15.02
C PHE A 302 -23.39 31.55 -15.45
N VAL A 303 -22.75 31.04 -16.51
CA VAL A 303 -22.93 29.67 -17.00
C VAL A 303 -21.58 29.01 -17.16
N ILE A 304 -21.41 27.82 -16.59
CA ILE A 304 -20.21 27.00 -16.68
C ILE A 304 -20.55 25.68 -17.37
N SER A 305 -19.97 25.41 -18.54
CA SER A 305 -20.16 24.12 -19.22
C SER A 305 -19.11 23.09 -18.78
N ALA A 306 -19.58 21.95 -18.27
CA ALA A 306 -18.76 20.83 -17.79
C ALA A 306 -19.12 19.54 -18.52
N PHE A 307 -19.18 19.59 -19.85
CA PHE A 307 -19.57 18.47 -20.72
C PHE A 307 -18.46 17.44 -20.98
N GLY A 308 -17.31 17.61 -20.33
CA GLY A 308 -16.10 16.81 -20.55
C GLY A 308 -15.14 17.47 -21.52
N SER A 309 -14.17 16.68 -21.96
CA SER A 309 -13.00 17.14 -22.73
C SER A 309 -12.78 16.25 -23.94
N GLY A 310 -11.98 16.72 -24.90
CA GLY A 310 -11.61 15.98 -26.10
C GLY A 310 -10.31 16.48 -26.73
N LEU A 311 -10.00 15.96 -27.91
CA LEU A 311 -8.88 16.40 -28.74
C LEU A 311 -9.42 17.00 -30.04
N TYR A 312 -9.42 18.32 -30.14
CA TYR A 312 -10.02 19.05 -31.27
C TYR A 312 -9.03 19.94 -32.04
N ASN A 313 -7.85 20.21 -31.47
CA ASN A 313 -6.86 21.06 -32.14
C ASN A 313 -6.12 20.30 -33.24
N ASN A 314 -6.32 20.74 -34.49
CA ASN A 314 -5.68 20.14 -35.67
C ASN A 314 -4.15 20.13 -35.61
N ASP A 315 -3.51 21.15 -35.03
CA ASP A 315 -2.05 21.16 -34.91
C ASP A 315 -1.53 20.04 -33.99
N VAL A 316 -2.30 19.67 -32.97
CA VAL A 316 -1.96 18.56 -32.06
C VAL A 316 -2.23 17.22 -32.75
N VAL A 317 -3.36 17.11 -33.45
CA VAL A 317 -3.72 15.92 -34.23
C VAL A 317 -2.68 15.64 -35.32
N GLU A 318 -2.22 16.66 -36.05
CA GLU A 318 -1.16 16.52 -37.04
C GLU A 318 0.18 16.12 -36.42
N ALA A 319 0.49 16.60 -35.22
CA ALA A 319 1.72 16.25 -34.50
C ALA A 319 1.78 14.77 -34.05
N LEU A 320 0.62 14.11 -33.96
CA LEU A 320 0.47 12.68 -33.68
C LEU A 320 0.71 11.80 -34.92
N HIS A 321 0.89 12.36 -36.11
CA HIS A 321 1.21 11.55 -37.29
C HIS A 321 2.53 10.78 -37.08
N PRO A 322 2.60 9.46 -37.38
CA PRO A 322 1.66 8.66 -38.20
C PRO A 322 0.69 7.74 -37.42
N LEU A 323 0.34 8.06 -36.16
CA LEU A 323 -0.55 7.21 -35.38
C LEU A 323 -1.93 7.03 -36.05
N LYS A 324 -2.48 5.81 -35.96
CA LYS A 324 -3.88 5.55 -36.29
C LYS A 324 -4.77 6.16 -35.21
N LEU A 325 -5.71 7.01 -35.62
CA LEU A 325 -6.70 7.65 -34.75
C LEU A 325 -8.10 7.07 -35.02
N ASN A 326 -8.95 7.05 -34.00
CA ASN A 326 -10.36 6.67 -34.13
C ASN A 326 -11.23 7.86 -34.58
N ILE A 327 -12.55 7.64 -34.67
CA ILE A 327 -13.53 8.65 -35.10
C ILE A 327 -13.58 9.91 -34.20
N ASN A 328 -13.06 9.83 -32.98
CA ASN A 328 -13.00 10.93 -32.02
C ASN A 328 -11.60 11.57 -31.97
N ASN A 329 -10.74 11.31 -32.97
CA ASN A 329 -9.34 11.72 -33.03
C ASN A 329 -8.45 11.17 -31.91
N LEU A 330 -8.87 10.13 -31.17
CA LEU A 330 -8.03 9.52 -30.13
C LEU A 330 -7.13 8.43 -30.72
N PRO A 331 -5.86 8.31 -30.28
CA PRO A 331 -4.98 7.21 -30.69
C PRO A 331 -5.57 5.83 -30.40
N VAL A 332 -5.50 4.94 -31.38
CA VAL A 332 -5.87 3.53 -31.19
C VAL A 332 -4.70 2.81 -30.50
N VAL A 333 -4.97 2.21 -29.34
CA VAL A 333 -3.98 1.50 -28.53
C VAL A 333 -4.39 0.05 -28.27
N ASP A 334 -3.38 -0.81 -28.08
CA ASP A 334 -3.56 -2.13 -27.50
C ASP A 334 -3.76 -2.03 -25.98
N MET A 335 -4.88 -2.56 -25.48
CA MET A 335 -5.29 -2.44 -24.09
C MET A 335 -4.38 -3.13 -23.07
N ALA A 336 -3.66 -4.17 -23.49
CA ALA A 336 -2.80 -4.93 -22.60
C ALA A 336 -1.41 -4.29 -22.47
N THR A 337 -0.95 -3.62 -23.54
CA THR A 337 0.42 -3.11 -23.65
C THR A 337 0.53 -1.60 -23.65
N LEU A 338 -0.57 -0.91 -23.97
CA LEU A 338 -0.68 0.51 -24.29
C LEU A 338 0.18 0.95 -25.48
N GLY A 339 0.60 -0.01 -26.31
CA GLY A 339 1.27 0.26 -27.58
C GLY A 339 0.30 0.80 -28.61
N SER A 340 0.76 1.75 -29.43
CA SER A 340 -0.03 2.31 -30.53
C SER A 340 0.19 1.53 -31.84
N SER A 341 -0.30 2.06 -32.96
CA SER A 341 0.03 1.55 -34.30
C SER A 341 1.52 1.63 -34.64
N GLU A 342 2.28 2.47 -33.92
CA GLU A 342 3.71 2.64 -34.08
C GLU A 342 4.47 1.95 -32.93
N PRO A 343 5.39 1.02 -33.20
CA PRO A 343 6.01 0.17 -32.16
C PRO A 343 6.80 0.90 -31.07
N ASP A 344 7.35 2.08 -31.36
CA ASP A 344 8.09 2.94 -30.43
C ASP A 344 7.22 3.97 -29.69
N VAL A 345 5.91 4.01 -29.97
CA VAL A 345 4.99 5.01 -29.41
C VAL A 345 3.92 4.33 -28.57
N PHE A 346 3.80 4.79 -27.33
CA PHE A 346 2.85 4.32 -26.32
C PHE A 346 1.96 5.48 -25.89
N VAL A 347 0.71 5.22 -25.54
CA VAL A 347 -0.27 6.25 -25.16
C VAL A 347 -1.05 5.80 -23.94
N GLY A 348 -1.23 6.68 -22.95
CA GLY A 348 -1.92 6.34 -21.70
C GLY A 348 -2.60 7.53 -21.04
N GLY A 349 -3.41 7.26 -20.01
CA GLY A 349 -4.27 8.25 -19.37
C GLY A 349 -5.48 8.59 -20.23
N ASP A 350 -6.10 9.76 -20.00
CA ASP A 350 -7.35 10.17 -20.67
C ASP A 350 -7.26 10.10 -22.21
N LEU A 351 -6.07 10.33 -22.78
CA LEU A 351 -5.85 10.30 -24.24
C LEU A 351 -6.04 8.89 -24.83
N ALA A 352 -5.79 7.83 -24.05
CA ALA A 352 -6.07 6.46 -24.47
C ALA A 352 -7.58 6.16 -24.53
N GLY A 353 -8.42 7.02 -23.94
CA GLY A 353 -9.88 6.95 -24.02
C GLY A 353 -10.53 5.92 -23.09
N LEU A 354 -9.84 5.54 -22.01
CA LEU A 354 -10.24 4.42 -21.13
C LEU A 354 -10.22 4.83 -19.66
N SER A 355 -9.10 5.42 -19.24
CA SER A 355 -8.92 5.93 -17.89
C SER A 355 -9.86 7.10 -17.64
N GLU A 356 -10.64 7.03 -16.56
CA GLU A 356 -11.48 8.13 -16.09
C GLU A 356 -10.97 8.72 -14.76
N THR A 357 -10.02 8.03 -14.11
CA THR A 357 -9.49 8.42 -12.80
C THR A 357 -7.97 8.64 -12.82
N THR A 358 -7.47 9.37 -11.81
CA THR A 358 -6.02 9.57 -11.62
C THR A 358 -5.27 8.24 -11.44
N VAL A 359 -5.85 7.28 -10.72
CA VAL A 359 -5.19 6.00 -10.43
C VAL A 359 -5.11 5.09 -11.66
N GLU A 360 -6.12 5.11 -12.52
CA GLU A 360 -6.08 4.40 -13.81
C GLU A 360 -5.05 5.03 -14.74
N ALA A 361 -4.99 6.36 -14.84
CA ALA A 361 -3.95 7.04 -15.61
C ALA A 361 -2.53 6.70 -15.10
N VAL A 362 -2.33 6.61 -13.77
CA VAL A 362 -1.09 6.11 -13.17
C VAL A 362 -0.82 4.66 -13.57
N ASN A 363 -1.83 3.80 -13.58
CA ASN A 363 -1.69 2.40 -14.00
C ASN A 363 -1.35 2.27 -15.49
N ASP A 364 -1.92 3.11 -16.35
CA ASP A 364 -1.59 3.16 -17.78
C ASP A 364 -0.10 3.45 -17.98
N GLY A 365 0.41 4.48 -17.30
CA GLY A 365 1.84 4.80 -17.33
C GLY A 365 2.73 3.66 -16.83
N LYS A 366 2.30 2.97 -15.76
CA LYS A 366 3.01 1.82 -15.19
C LYS A 366 3.06 0.64 -16.17
N THR A 367 1.94 0.34 -16.81
CA THR A 367 1.83 -0.73 -17.82
C THR A 367 2.70 -0.39 -19.03
N ALA A 368 2.55 0.82 -19.57
CA ALA A 368 3.34 1.28 -20.71
C ALA A 368 4.85 1.23 -20.42
N ALA A 369 5.30 1.56 -19.21
CA ALA A 369 6.72 1.51 -18.85
C ALA A 369 7.33 0.11 -19.02
N TRP A 370 6.61 -0.96 -18.68
CA TRP A 370 7.09 -2.34 -18.89
C TRP A 370 7.19 -2.70 -20.38
N HIS A 371 6.22 -2.29 -21.18
CA HIS A 371 6.22 -2.59 -22.62
C HIS A 371 7.19 -1.70 -23.40
N MET A 372 7.39 -0.44 -22.99
CA MET A 372 8.46 0.42 -23.46
C MET A 372 9.83 -0.17 -23.13
N HIS A 373 10.02 -0.68 -21.92
CA HIS A 373 11.23 -1.41 -21.55
C HIS A 373 11.44 -2.60 -22.50
N SER A 374 10.42 -3.43 -22.68
CA SER A 374 10.48 -4.59 -23.57
C SER A 374 10.80 -4.22 -25.02
N TYR A 375 10.24 -3.12 -25.52
CA TYR A 375 10.54 -2.57 -26.84
C TYR A 375 12.00 -2.14 -26.96
N ILE A 376 12.51 -1.35 -26.02
CA ILE A 376 13.91 -0.87 -26.02
C ILE A 376 14.89 -2.05 -25.94
N GLN A 377 14.54 -3.08 -25.17
CA GLN A 377 15.37 -4.27 -25.01
C GLN A 377 15.29 -5.25 -26.18
N LYS A 378 14.40 -5.07 -27.16
CA LYS A 378 14.07 -6.07 -28.20
C LYS A 378 15.29 -6.73 -28.86
N SER A 379 16.35 -5.98 -29.17
CA SER A 379 17.59 -6.53 -29.73
C SER A 379 18.37 -7.45 -28.76
N TYR A 380 18.34 -7.14 -27.46
CA TYR A 380 18.86 -8.00 -26.40
C TYR A 380 17.96 -9.24 -26.20
N ILE A 381 16.64 -9.08 -26.27
CA ILE A 381 15.66 -10.19 -26.18
C ILE A 381 15.87 -11.20 -27.30
N CYS A 382 15.96 -10.73 -28.55
CA CYS A 382 16.15 -11.59 -29.72
C CYS A 382 17.45 -12.41 -29.66
N SER A 383 18.46 -11.98 -28.89
CA SER A 383 19.74 -12.69 -28.78
C SER A 383 19.86 -13.63 -27.58
N ARG A 384 18.97 -13.55 -26.57
CA ARG A 384 19.10 -14.31 -25.30
C ARG A 384 17.81 -14.91 -24.74
N GLY A 385 16.68 -14.75 -25.43
CA GLY A 385 15.37 -15.25 -25.00
C GLY A 385 14.48 -14.17 -24.39
N PRO A 386 13.20 -14.48 -24.10
CA PRO A 386 12.21 -13.51 -23.64
C PRO A 386 12.62 -12.85 -22.31
N ILE A 387 12.26 -11.58 -22.14
CA ILE A 387 12.16 -11.00 -20.79
C ILE A 387 11.07 -11.81 -20.10
N GLY A 388 11.35 -12.32 -18.90
CA GLY A 388 10.39 -13.09 -18.12
C GLY A 388 9.11 -12.31 -17.78
N PRO A 389 8.29 -12.79 -16.84
CA PRO A 389 7.08 -12.07 -16.45
C PRO A 389 7.39 -10.63 -15.99
N PRO A 390 6.43 -9.68 -16.11
CA PRO A 390 6.60 -8.31 -15.66
C PRO A 390 7.19 -8.20 -14.26
N SER A 391 8.34 -7.52 -14.17
CA SER A 391 9.09 -7.32 -12.93
C SER A 391 9.50 -5.86 -12.81
N LEU A 392 8.58 -5.04 -12.30
CA LEU A 392 8.80 -3.62 -12.06
C LEU A 392 9.47 -3.40 -10.70
N PRO A 393 10.55 -2.60 -10.61
CA PRO A 393 11.21 -2.36 -9.34
C PRO A 393 10.32 -1.60 -8.34
N ARG A 394 10.50 -1.92 -7.05
CA ARG A 394 9.80 -1.28 -5.94
C ARG A 394 10.27 0.17 -5.75
N PHE A 395 9.53 0.92 -4.94
CA PHE A 395 9.99 2.20 -4.39
C PHE A 395 11.16 1.93 -3.42
N HIS A 396 12.18 2.79 -3.45
CA HIS A 396 13.37 2.65 -2.62
C HIS A 396 13.80 4.02 -2.08
N THR A 397 14.37 4.02 -0.89
CA THR A 397 14.86 5.18 -0.16
C THR A 397 16.14 4.83 0.60
N PRO A 398 16.89 5.82 1.12
CA PRO A 398 18.02 5.54 2.00
C PRO A 398 17.68 4.76 3.29
N ILE A 399 16.41 4.71 3.72
CA ILE A 399 16.00 3.88 4.87
C ILE A 399 16.20 2.40 4.56
N ASP A 400 15.95 1.99 3.32
CA ASP A 400 16.02 0.59 2.91
C ASP A 400 17.46 0.03 2.94
N GLU A 401 18.46 0.91 3.01
CA GLU A 401 19.89 0.58 3.13
C GLU A 401 20.38 0.50 4.58
N VAL A 402 19.52 0.78 5.58
CA VAL A 402 19.90 0.70 7.00
C VAL A 402 20.21 -0.75 7.37
N ASP A 403 21.45 -0.99 7.82
CA ASP A 403 21.88 -2.31 8.30
C ASP A 403 21.20 -2.65 9.63
N LEU A 404 20.29 -3.63 9.60
CA LEU A 404 19.62 -4.16 10.78
C LEU A 404 20.34 -5.40 11.35
N SER A 405 21.48 -5.81 10.79
CA SER A 405 22.18 -7.01 11.25
C SER A 405 22.73 -6.84 12.66
N VAL A 406 22.74 -7.94 13.41
CA VAL A 406 23.22 -8.00 14.80
C VAL A 406 24.04 -9.25 15.00
N GLU A 407 25.10 -9.16 15.81
CA GLU A 407 25.90 -10.31 16.21
C GLU A 407 25.61 -10.66 17.67
N MET A 408 25.36 -11.94 17.94
CA MET A 408 25.13 -12.44 19.29
C MET A 408 25.69 -13.87 19.41
N CYS A 409 26.50 -14.12 20.45
CA CYS A 409 27.15 -15.42 20.69
C CYS A 409 27.97 -15.95 19.49
N GLY A 410 28.59 -15.07 18.71
CA GLY A 410 29.35 -15.43 17.51
C GLY A 410 28.49 -15.81 16.29
N MET A 411 27.16 -15.66 16.40
CA MET A 411 26.23 -15.83 15.29
C MET A 411 25.86 -14.47 14.72
N ARG A 412 25.90 -14.33 13.39
CA ARG A 412 25.46 -13.13 12.68
C ARG A 412 24.01 -13.30 12.22
N PHE A 413 23.12 -12.46 12.72
CA PHE A 413 21.73 -12.39 12.32
C PHE A 413 21.56 -11.27 11.28
N ILE A 414 20.91 -11.55 10.15
CA ILE A 414 20.66 -10.55 9.11
C ILE A 414 19.63 -9.48 9.52
N SER A 415 18.86 -9.74 10.57
CA SER A 415 18.02 -8.77 11.31
C SER A 415 17.72 -9.33 12.72
N PRO A 416 17.23 -8.54 13.68
CA PRO A 416 16.98 -9.02 15.05
C PRO A 416 15.65 -9.78 15.21
N PHE A 417 14.93 -10.06 14.11
CA PHE A 417 13.58 -10.61 14.15
C PHE A 417 13.57 -12.10 13.81
N GLY A 418 12.96 -12.91 14.69
CA GLY A 418 12.85 -14.35 14.50
C GLY A 418 11.55 -14.94 15.02
N LEU A 419 11.24 -16.15 14.55
CA LEU A 419 10.09 -16.90 15.03
C LEU A 419 10.45 -17.65 16.32
N ALA A 420 9.68 -17.41 17.39
CA ALA A 420 9.80 -18.17 18.63
C ALA A 420 9.32 -19.63 18.45
N SER A 421 9.76 -20.52 19.36
CA SER A 421 9.28 -21.90 19.43
C SER A 421 7.79 -21.93 19.83
N ALA A 422 6.89 -22.04 18.85
CA ALA A 422 5.46 -21.73 19.00
C ALA A 422 4.65 -22.30 17.81
N PRO A 423 3.31 -22.13 17.75
CA PRO A 423 2.51 -22.58 16.61
C PRO A 423 3.01 -22.12 15.22
N PRO A 424 3.57 -20.91 15.03
CA PRO A 424 4.17 -20.50 13.75
C PRO A 424 5.36 -21.36 13.27
N THR A 425 5.94 -22.18 14.16
CA THR A 425 7.04 -23.11 13.84
C THR A 425 6.64 -24.56 14.05
N THR A 426 5.35 -24.90 13.93
CA THR A 426 4.82 -26.27 14.05
C THR A 426 5.40 -27.26 13.03
N THR A 427 5.81 -26.79 11.85
CA THR A 427 6.45 -27.60 10.80
C THR A 427 7.63 -26.85 10.19
N SER A 428 8.61 -27.60 9.67
CA SER A 428 9.76 -27.02 8.96
C SER A 428 9.36 -26.29 7.67
N ALA A 429 8.28 -26.70 7.01
CA ALA A 429 7.73 -25.98 5.87
C ALA A 429 7.23 -24.56 6.23
N MET A 430 6.75 -24.33 7.46
CA MET A 430 6.41 -22.99 7.93
C MET A 430 7.66 -22.13 8.12
N ILE A 431 8.71 -22.69 8.71
CA ILE A 431 10.01 -22.01 8.89
C ILE A 431 10.62 -21.64 7.53
N ARG A 432 10.62 -22.57 6.57
CA ARG A 432 11.08 -22.33 5.20
C ARG A 432 10.38 -21.12 4.56
N ARG A 433 9.04 -21.05 4.67
CA ARG A 433 8.27 -19.91 4.16
C ARG A 433 8.62 -18.62 4.90
N ALA A 434 8.86 -18.68 6.20
CA ALA A 434 9.27 -17.51 6.97
C ALA A 434 10.63 -16.97 6.50
N PHE A 435 11.62 -17.84 6.25
CA PHE A 435 12.90 -17.43 5.67
C PHE A 435 12.75 -16.83 4.27
N GLN A 436 11.89 -17.40 3.43
CA GLN A 436 11.56 -16.81 2.12
C GLN A 436 10.92 -15.42 2.21
N GLN A 437 10.20 -15.13 3.31
CA GLN A 437 9.62 -13.81 3.59
C GLN A 437 10.61 -12.85 4.28
N GLY A 438 11.83 -13.30 4.62
CA GLY A 438 12.90 -12.45 5.14
C GLY A 438 13.14 -12.53 6.65
N TRP A 439 12.48 -13.43 7.39
CA TRP A 439 12.82 -13.66 8.81
C TRP A 439 14.29 -14.08 8.95
N ALA A 440 14.99 -13.56 9.97
CA ALA A 440 16.43 -13.78 10.12
C ALA A 440 16.75 -15.10 10.83
N PHE A 441 15.90 -15.49 11.77
CA PHE A 441 16.06 -16.73 12.51
C PHE A 441 14.72 -17.37 12.86
N ALA A 442 14.75 -18.65 13.19
CA ALA A 442 13.60 -19.36 13.71
C ALA A 442 14.03 -20.39 14.75
N VAL A 443 13.20 -20.53 15.77
CA VAL A 443 13.34 -21.59 16.77
C VAL A 443 12.36 -22.71 16.43
N THR A 444 12.84 -23.94 16.31
CA THR A 444 11.97 -25.10 16.06
C THR A 444 10.92 -25.22 17.16
N LYS A 445 9.74 -25.79 16.87
CA LYS A 445 8.85 -26.22 17.96
C LYS A 445 9.64 -27.18 18.85
N THR A 446 9.58 -26.97 20.17
CA THR A 446 10.31 -27.81 21.14
C THR A 446 10.06 -29.28 20.84
N PHE A 447 11.10 -30.08 20.74
CA PHE A 447 10.99 -31.53 20.54
C PHE A 447 11.79 -32.27 21.61
N SER A 448 11.46 -33.54 21.78
CA SER A 448 12.03 -34.44 22.79
C SER A 448 12.47 -35.75 22.14
N LEU A 449 13.08 -36.64 22.93
CA LEU A 449 13.34 -38.02 22.52
C LEU A 449 12.03 -38.78 22.32
N ASP A 450 12.06 -39.86 21.53
CA ASP A 450 10.86 -40.61 21.14
C ASP A 450 10.11 -41.22 22.35
N LYS A 451 10.81 -41.48 23.46
CA LYS A 451 10.20 -41.95 24.72
C LYS A 451 9.32 -40.90 25.42
N ASP A 452 9.52 -39.63 25.10
CA ASP A 452 8.84 -38.47 25.67
C ASP A 452 7.87 -37.83 24.64
N LEU A 453 7.40 -38.62 23.66
CA LEU A 453 6.41 -38.18 22.69
C LEU A 453 5.09 -37.80 23.38
N VAL A 454 4.48 -36.73 22.88
CA VAL A 454 3.24 -36.17 23.42
C VAL A 454 2.13 -36.20 22.38
N SER A 455 0.88 -36.14 22.86
CA SER A 455 -0.31 -35.96 22.04
C SER A 455 -1.06 -34.73 22.52
N ASN A 456 -1.33 -33.79 21.61
CA ASN A 456 -2.06 -32.57 21.94
C ASN A 456 -3.56 -32.83 22.08
N VAL A 457 -4.21 -32.07 22.97
CA VAL A 457 -5.68 -32.02 23.08
C VAL A 457 -6.27 -30.95 22.16
N SER A 458 -7.59 -30.98 21.97
CA SER A 458 -8.33 -29.97 21.20
C SER A 458 -9.69 -29.69 21.83
N PRO A 459 -10.16 -28.42 21.90
CA PRO A 459 -9.49 -27.18 21.49
C PRO A 459 -8.36 -26.76 22.43
N ARG A 460 -7.29 -26.12 21.93
CA ARG A 460 -6.09 -25.84 22.74
C ARG A 460 -5.49 -24.44 22.62
N ILE A 461 -5.92 -23.63 21.67
CA ILE A 461 -5.48 -22.24 21.51
C ILE A 461 -6.75 -21.40 21.36
N ILE A 462 -6.88 -20.38 22.20
CA ILE A 462 -8.06 -19.51 22.25
C ILE A 462 -7.64 -18.05 22.24
N ARG A 463 -8.55 -17.20 21.75
CA ARG A 463 -8.41 -15.75 21.87
C ARG A 463 -8.33 -15.32 23.33
N GLY A 464 -7.64 -14.22 23.58
CA GLY A 464 -7.68 -13.55 24.87
C GLY A 464 -8.97 -12.77 25.09
N VAL A 465 -9.40 -12.66 26.36
CA VAL A 465 -10.45 -11.72 26.79
C VAL A 465 -9.86 -10.49 27.50
N THR A 466 -8.53 -10.33 27.45
CA THR A 466 -7.79 -9.22 28.07
C THR A 466 -8.19 -7.84 27.51
N SER A 467 -8.75 -7.81 26.30
CA SER A 467 -9.31 -6.62 25.64
C SER A 467 -10.81 -6.77 25.38
N ARG A 468 -11.53 -7.48 26.26
CA ARG A 468 -12.99 -7.73 26.18
C ARG A 468 -13.39 -8.45 24.89
N ASN A 469 -14.54 -8.08 24.33
CA ASN A 469 -15.21 -8.72 23.20
C ASN A 469 -14.71 -8.19 21.83
N ASN A 470 -13.41 -7.94 21.70
CA ASN A 470 -12.81 -7.49 20.44
C ASN A 470 -12.35 -8.69 19.60
N TYR A 471 -13.14 -9.07 18.60
CA TYR A 471 -12.85 -10.18 17.67
C TYR A 471 -12.06 -9.70 16.44
N GLY A 472 -11.48 -10.65 15.68
CA GLY A 472 -10.74 -10.33 14.46
C GLY A 472 -9.29 -9.87 14.72
N PRO A 473 -8.79 -8.82 14.02
CA PRO A 473 -7.41 -8.38 14.12
C PRO A 473 -7.04 -7.86 15.53
N GLU A 474 -5.74 -7.67 15.76
CA GLU A 474 -5.21 -7.05 17.00
C GLU A 474 -5.64 -7.72 18.31
N GLN A 475 -5.66 -9.06 18.31
CA GLN A 475 -5.89 -9.81 19.55
C GLN A 475 -4.85 -9.46 20.62
N GLY A 476 -5.34 -8.93 21.74
CA GLY A 476 -4.47 -8.46 22.83
C GLY A 476 -3.67 -9.57 23.48
N SER A 477 -4.20 -10.79 23.47
CA SER A 477 -3.50 -12.00 23.89
C SER A 477 -4.11 -13.26 23.27
N PHE A 478 -3.40 -14.37 23.46
CA PHE A 478 -3.93 -15.72 23.30
C PHE A 478 -3.65 -16.50 24.57
N LEU A 479 -4.45 -17.53 24.85
CA LEU A 479 -4.10 -18.57 25.80
C LEU A 479 -3.99 -19.90 25.08
N ASN A 480 -2.97 -20.68 25.44
CA ASN A 480 -2.80 -22.03 24.92
C ASN A 480 -2.56 -23.06 26.02
N ILE A 481 -3.04 -24.27 25.81
CA ILE A 481 -2.70 -25.47 26.59
C ILE A 481 -1.99 -26.49 25.68
N GLU A 482 -1.21 -25.98 24.73
CA GLU A 482 -0.46 -26.79 23.77
C GLU A 482 0.83 -27.31 24.41
N LEU A 483 1.18 -28.56 24.11
CA LEU A 483 2.41 -29.20 24.57
C LEU A 483 3.59 -28.89 23.63
N ILE A 484 4.67 -29.66 23.75
CA ILE A 484 5.78 -29.68 22.79
C ILE A 484 5.32 -30.26 21.43
N SER A 485 6.25 -30.40 20.49
CA SER A 485 5.97 -30.96 19.17
C SER A 485 5.47 -32.41 19.26
N GLU A 486 4.44 -32.73 18.49
CA GLU A 486 4.01 -34.13 18.24
C GLU A 486 4.90 -34.82 17.18
N LYS A 487 5.93 -34.12 16.65
CA LYS A 487 6.87 -34.66 15.67
C LYS A 487 8.15 -35.10 16.36
N THR A 488 8.71 -36.20 15.86
CA THR A 488 9.90 -36.86 16.43
C THR A 488 11.16 -36.00 16.33
N ALA A 489 12.15 -36.32 17.17
CA ALA A 489 13.48 -35.72 17.05
C ALA A 489 14.09 -35.95 15.67
N SER A 490 13.90 -37.15 15.08
CA SER A 490 14.37 -37.47 13.73
C SER A 490 13.83 -36.51 12.67
N TYR A 491 12.52 -36.21 12.70
CA TYR A 491 11.90 -35.24 11.81
C TYR A 491 12.56 -33.85 11.93
N TRP A 492 12.78 -33.38 13.15
CA TRP A 492 13.34 -32.06 13.40
C TRP A 492 14.81 -31.99 13.02
N CYS A 493 15.62 -32.98 13.37
CA CYS A 493 17.02 -33.04 12.99
C CYS A 493 17.17 -33.07 11.46
N GLN A 494 16.40 -33.91 10.75
CA GLN A 494 16.42 -33.89 9.29
C GLN A 494 16.02 -32.51 8.74
N SER A 495 14.97 -31.91 9.29
CA SER A 495 14.48 -30.60 8.86
C SER A 495 15.49 -29.47 9.09
N VAL A 496 16.25 -29.49 10.19
CA VAL A 496 17.30 -28.50 10.47
C VAL A 496 18.39 -28.60 9.41
N THR A 497 18.85 -29.81 9.09
CA THR A 497 19.83 -30.05 8.02
C THR A 497 19.37 -29.46 6.69
N GLU A 498 18.11 -29.71 6.30
CA GLU A 498 17.53 -29.19 5.06
C GLU A 498 17.40 -27.66 5.07
N LEU A 499 16.96 -27.08 6.18
CA LEU A 499 16.84 -25.62 6.32
C LEU A 499 18.19 -24.94 6.23
N LYS A 500 19.22 -25.46 6.90
CA LYS A 500 20.57 -24.88 6.87
C LYS A 500 21.26 -25.03 5.53
N LYS A 501 21.00 -26.13 4.81
CA LYS A 501 21.46 -26.31 3.44
C LYS A 501 20.90 -25.24 2.51
N ASP A 502 19.60 -24.97 2.61
CA ASP A 502 18.91 -24.07 1.68
C ASP A 502 19.02 -22.59 2.09
N PHE A 503 19.25 -22.34 3.38
CA PHE A 503 19.31 -21.00 3.97
C PHE A 503 20.52 -20.85 4.91
N PRO A 504 21.75 -20.86 4.37
CA PRO A 504 22.97 -20.84 5.19
C PRO A 504 23.14 -19.55 6.00
N ASP A 505 22.59 -18.43 5.52
CA ASP A 505 22.60 -17.10 6.16
C ASP A 505 21.51 -16.92 7.24
N ARG A 506 20.63 -17.91 7.42
CA ARG A 506 19.54 -17.88 8.42
C ARG A 506 19.91 -18.72 9.62
N ILE A 507 19.62 -18.18 10.81
CA ILE A 507 19.92 -18.88 12.06
C ILE A 507 18.77 -19.83 12.41
N VAL A 508 19.08 -21.10 12.64
CA VAL A 508 18.14 -22.12 13.08
C VAL A 508 18.52 -22.58 14.48
N ILE A 509 17.62 -22.31 15.44
CA ILE A 509 17.81 -22.69 16.85
C ILE A 509 16.93 -23.90 17.14
N ALA A 510 17.54 -25.02 17.54
CA ALA A 510 16.79 -26.21 17.90
C ALA A 510 16.29 -26.09 19.34
N SER A 511 14.97 -25.96 19.53
CA SER A 511 14.39 -26.02 20.87
C SER A 511 14.19 -27.46 21.30
N ILE A 512 14.76 -27.82 22.45
CA ILE A 512 14.75 -29.18 22.98
C ILE A 512 14.29 -29.22 24.43
N MET A 513 13.72 -30.35 24.84
CA MET A 513 13.29 -30.60 26.21
C MET A 513 13.40 -32.08 26.56
N CYS A 514 13.96 -32.37 27.73
CA CYS A 514 14.01 -33.70 28.34
C CYS A 514 13.54 -33.64 29.80
N SER A 515 13.31 -34.81 30.39
CA SER A 515 13.21 -34.97 31.85
C SER A 515 14.52 -34.59 32.56
N TYR A 516 14.52 -34.50 33.89
CA TYR A 516 15.74 -34.22 34.66
C TYR A 516 16.68 -35.45 34.69
N ASN A 517 17.26 -35.77 33.53
CA ASN A 517 18.14 -36.90 33.30
C ASN A 517 19.33 -36.44 32.44
N ALA A 518 20.54 -36.64 32.94
CA ALA A 518 21.76 -36.16 32.29
C ALA A 518 22.04 -36.84 30.94
N GLU A 519 21.72 -38.12 30.81
CA GLU A 519 21.92 -38.90 29.58
C GLU A 519 20.99 -38.39 28.48
N ASP A 520 19.72 -38.18 28.80
CA ASP A 520 18.71 -37.69 27.86
C ASP A 520 19.04 -36.29 27.31
N TRP A 521 19.44 -35.37 28.19
CA TRP A 521 19.86 -34.03 27.77
C TRP A 521 21.13 -34.08 26.92
N THR A 522 22.05 -35.00 27.22
CA THR A 522 23.28 -35.19 26.44
C THR A 522 22.97 -35.72 25.05
N GLU A 523 22.18 -36.79 24.97
CA GLU A 523 21.78 -37.43 23.71
C GLU A 523 21.05 -36.44 22.80
N LEU A 524 19.98 -35.81 23.29
CA LEU A 524 19.15 -34.93 22.47
C LEU A 524 19.91 -33.68 22.02
N ALA A 525 20.77 -33.11 22.88
CA ALA A 525 21.59 -31.96 22.52
C ALA A 525 22.61 -32.32 21.43
N GLN A 526 23.25 -33.49 21.52
CA GLN A 526 24.18 -33.97 20.49
C GLN A 526 23.47 -34.25 19.17
N MET A 527 22.29 -34.87 19.20
CA MET A 527 21.47 -35.08 17.99
C MET A 527 21.13 -33.75 17.30
N ALA A 528 20.75 -32.73 18.07
CA ALA A 528 20.42 -31.41 17.55
C ALA A 528 21.66 -30.69 17.00
N GLU A 529 22.82 -30.75 17.67
CA GLU A 529 24.07 -30.19 17.16
C GLU A 529 24.52 -30.88 15.85
N LEU A 530 24.45 -32.21 15.80
CA LEU A 530 24.82 -33.00 14.61
C LEU A 530 23.94 -32.71 13.39
N SER A 531 22.72 -32.22 13.59
CA SER A 531 21.84 -31.76 12.51
C SER A 531 22.28 -30.45 11.84
N GLY A 532 23.27 -29.76 12.42
CA GLY A 532 23.77 -28.48 11.94
C GLY A 532 23.00 -27.27 12.49
N ALA A 533 22.26 -27.42 13.59
CA ALA A 533 21.66 -26.28 14.28
C ALA A 533 22.73 -25.24 14.67
N ASP A 534 22.45 -23.95 14.50
CA ASP A 534 23.41 -22.89 14.85
C ASP A 534 23.50 -22.69 16.37
N ALA A 535 22.41 -22.98 17.08
CA ALA A 535 22.32 -22.94 18.53
C ALA A 535 21.19 -23.85 19.06
N LEU A 536 21.16 -24.05 20.37
CA LEU A 536 20.06 -24.74 21.07
C LEU A 536 19.25 -23.77 21.95
N GLU A 537 17.96 -24.04 22.11
CA GLU A 537 17.10 -23.41 23.12
C GLU A 537 16.58 -24.49 24.09
N LEU A 538 17.03 -24.45 25.35
CA LEU A 538 16.59 -25.39 26.38
C LEU A 538 15.26 -24.92 26.95
N ASN A 539 14.17 -25.61 26.60
CA ASN A 539 12.85 -25.28 27.10
C ASN A 539 12.65 -25.86 28.50
N LEU A 540 12.98 -25.08 29.52
CA LEU A 540 12.75 -25.44 30.92
C LEU A 540 11.46 -24.84 31.48
N SER A 541 10.58 -24.29 30.63
CA SER A 541 9.57 -23.33 31.07
C SER A 541 8.15 -23.66 30.62
N CYS A 542 7.91 -24.84 30.04
CA CYS A 542 6.56 -25.28 29.65
C CYS A 542 5.63 -25.30 30.88
N PRO A 543 4.60 -24.44 30.98
CA PRO A 543 3.86 -24.23 32.23
C PRO A 543 2.67 -25.19 32.44
N HIS A 544 2.40 -26.10 31.50
CA HIS A 544 1.16 -26.89 31.46
C HIS A 544 1.43 -28.35 31.09
N GLY A 545 0.66 -29.26 31.70
CA GLY A 545 0.53 -30.66 31.26
C GLY A 545 1.74 -31.59 31.46
N MET A 546 2.86 -31.12 32.02
CA MET A 546 4.05 -31.97 32.25
C MET A 546 4.67 -31.86 33.65
N GLY A 547 4.02 -31.15 34.58
CA GLY A 547 4.49 -31.04 35.96
C GLY A 547 4.51 -32.39 36.69
N GLU A 548 3.53 -33.27 36.41
CA GLU A 548 3.45 -34.62 36.97
C GLU A 548 4.58 -35.54 36.48
N SER A 549 5.18 -35.23 35.33
CA SER A 549 6.32 -35.95 34.74
C SER A 549 7.68 -35.33 35.10
N GLY A 550 7.72 -34.31 35.97
CA GLY A 550 8.95 -33.63 36.39
C GLY A 550 9.62 -32.78 35.29
N MET A 551 8.92 -32.44 34.21
CA MET A 551 9.47 -31.69 33.06
C MET A 551 8.97 -30.25 33.01
N GLY A 552 9.66 -29.39 32.25
CA GLY A 552 9.25 -27.99 32.03
C GLY A 552 9.29 -27.17 33.32
N LEU A 553 8.16 -26.56 33.70
CA LEU A 553 8.05 -25.63 34.84
C LEU A 553 8.65 -26.15 36.15
N ALA A 554 8.56 -27.45 36.41
CA ALA A 554 9.14 -28.09 37.60
C ALA A 554 10.67 -27.91 37.67
N CYS A 555 11.35 -27.96 36.53
CA CYS A 555 12.80 -27.73 36.45
C CYS A 555 13.14 -26.23 36.35
N GLY A 556 12.33 -25.45 35.62
CA GLY A 556 12.62 -24.04 35.35
C GLY A 556 12.38 -23.08 36.50
N GLN A 557 11.80 -23.51 37.62
CA GLN A 557 11.61 -22.68 38.81
C GLN A 557 12.72 -22.88 39.86
N ASP A 558 13.58 -23.89 39.69
CA ASP A 558 14.69 -24.19 40.60
C ASP A 558 16.04 -23.81 39.95
N PRO A 559 16.74 -22.79 40.48
CA PRO A 559 18.07 -22.41 40.00
C PRO A 559 19.08 -23.56 39.98
N MET A 560 19.03 -24.51 40.92
CA MET A 560 19.97 -25.64 40.96
C MET A 560 19.76 -26.58 39.78
N LEU A 561 18.50 -26.90 39.46
CA LEU A 561 18.17 -27.75 38.31
C LEU A 561 18.57 -27.07 37.00
N VAL A 562 18.27 -25.77 36.84
CA VAL A 562 18.68 -24.97 35.67
C VAL A 562 20.20 -25.00 35.47
N LYS A 563 20.97 -24.82 36.54
CA LYS A 563 22.43 -24.86 36.50
C LYS A 563 22.95 -26.23 36.08
N ASN A 564 22.42 -27.31 36.68
CA ASN A 564 22.87 -28.67 36.39
C ASN A 564 22.57 -29.09 34.95
N ILE A 565 21.36 -28.82 34.46
CA ILE A 565 20.99 -29.09 33.06
C ILE A 565 21.91 -28.33 32.11
N SER A 566 22.17 -27.05 32.39
CA SER A 566 23.06 -26.22 31.58
C SER A 566 24.49 -26.78 31.55
N LEU A 567 25.00 -27.30 32.67
CA LEU A 567 26.32 -27.95 32.72
C LEU A 567 26.35 -29.25 31.89
N TRP A 568 25.30 -30.06 31.94
CA TRP A 568 25.20 -31.28 31.13
C TRP A 568 25.23 -30.95 29.64
N VAL A 569 24.40 -30.00 29.20
CA VAL A 569 24.34 -29.57 27.80
C VAL A 569 25.67 -28.93 27.36
N ARG A 570 26.26 -28.05 28.19
CA ARG A 570 27.57 -27.46 27.87
C ARG A 570 28.64 -28.52 27.65
N LYS A 571 28.64 -29.59 28.45
CA LYS A 571 29.58 -30.72 28.30
C LYS A 571 29.31 -31.52 27.02
N ALA A 572 28.04 -31.60 26.60
CA ALA A 572 27.59 -32.39 25.47
C ALA A 572 27.88 -31.76 24.10
N VAL A 573 27.71 -30.43 23.97
CA VAL A 573 27.79 -29.72 22.68
C VAL A 573 28.84 -28.62 22.67
N LYS A 574 29.22 -28.12 21.49
CA LYS A 574 30.12 -26.98 21.26
C LYS A 574 29.38 -25.70 20.88
N ILE A 575 28.30 -25.81 20.11
CA ILE A 575 27.47 -24.68 19.68
C ILE A 575 26.89 -23.87 20.88
N PRO A 576 26.54 -22.59 20.68
CA PRO A 576 25.85 -21.80 21.69
C PRO A 576 24.52 -22.44 22.10
N PHE A 577 24.13 -22.23 23.37
CA PHE A 577 22.78 -22.58 23.80
C PHE A 577 22.22 -21.54 24.77
N PHE A 578 20.90 -21.40 24.72
CA PHE A 578 20.12 -20.45 25.51
C PHE A 578 19.14 -21.20 26.40
N VAL A 579 18.98 -20.74 27.64
CA VAL A 579 17.95 -21.30 28.54
C VAL A 579 16.69 -20.45 28.45
N LYS A 580 15.55 -21.04 28.11
CA LYS A 580 14.27 -20.35 28.02
C LYS A 580 13.59 -20.26 29.39
N LEU A 581 13.50 -19.06 29.93
CA LEU A 581 13.06 -18.81 31.30
C LEU A 581 11.54 -18.66 31.42
N THR A 582 10.97 -19.21 32.50
CA THR A 582 9.57 -19.01 32.86
C THR A 582 9.40 -17.68 33.59
N PRO A 583 8.37 -16.88 33.28
CA PRO A 583 8.03 -15.69 34.06
C PRO A 583 7.29 -16.03 35.36
N ASN A 584 6.87 -17.29 35.53
CA ASN A 584 6.04 -17.75 36.64
C ASN A 584 6.91 -18.08 37.86
N ILE A 585 7.70 -17.12 38.31
CA ILE A 585 8.66 -17.24 39.41
C ILE A 585 8.82 -15.91 40.14
N THR A 586 9.21 -15.96 41.42
CA THR A 586 9.43 -14.76 42.23
C THR A 586 10.63 -13.94 41.75
N ASP A 587 11.76 -14.61 41.46
CA ASP A 587 12.99 -13.97 41.01
C ASP A 587 13.57 -14.65 39.76
N ILE A 588 13.26 -14.10 38.59
CA ILE A 588 13.78 -14.59 37.32
C ILE A 588 15.29 -14.35 37.15
N VAL A 589 15.86 -13.37 37.87
CA VAL A 589 17.30 -13.09 37.82
C VAL A 589 18.09 -14.25 38.42
N ALA A 590 17.57 -14.91 39.46
CA ALA A 590 18.19 -16.09 40.05
C ALA A 590 18.33 -17.23 39.01
N LEU A 591 17.32 -17.45 38.17
CA LEU A 591 17.38 -18.46 37.10
C LEU A 591 18.38 -18.07 36.01
N ALA A 592 18.41 -16.79 35.62
CA ALA A 592 19.38 -16.31 34.63
C ALA A 592 20.83 -16.45 35.14
N LYS A 593 21.08 -16.15 36.42
CA LYS A 593 22.38 -16.37 37.07
C LYS A 593 22.75 -17.85 37.08
N ALA A 594 21.83 -18.73 37.44
CA ALA A 594 22.04 -20.17 37.40
C ALA A 594 22.38 -20.68 35.98
N ALA A 595 21.68 -20.20 34.95
CA ALA A 595 21.99 -20.51 33.56
C ALA A 595 23.41 -20.06 33.18
N GLN A 596 23.80 -18.83 33.55
CA GLN A 596 25.15 -18.30 33.29
C GLN A 596 26.24 -19.11 34.03
N GLU A 597 26.03 -19.42 35.30
CA GLU A 597 26.94 -20.27 36.10
C GLU A 597 27.05 -21.68 35.50
N GLY A 598 25.94 -22.19 34.96
CA GLY A 598 25.86 -23.43 34.20
C GLY A 598 26.42 -23.34 32.78
N LYS A 599 27.07 -22.23 32.43
CA LYS A 599 27.77 -22.00 31.15
C LYS A 599 26.83 -21.92 29.93
N ALA A 600 25.58 -21.53 30.13
CA ALA A 600 24.72 -21.11 29.03
C ALA A 600 25.34 -19.90 28.32
N SER A 601 25.14 -19.82 27.00
CA SER A 601 25.62 -18.69 26.19
C SER A 601 24.72 -17.46 26.34
N GLY A 602 23.47 -17.66 26.76
CA GLY A 602 22.50 -16.61 27.04
C GLY A 602 21.20 -17.18 27.58
N VAL A 603 20.16 -16.37 27.64
CA VAL A 603 18.81 -16.77 28.02
C VAL A 603 17.76 -16.27 27.04
N SER A 604 16.66 -17.00 26.92
CA SER A 604 15.45 -16.51 26.25
C SER A 604 14.43 -16.07 27.29
N ALA A 605 14.01 -14.81 27.25
CA ALA A 605 13.14 -14.18 28.23
C ALA A 605 11.95 -13.52 27.52
N ILE A 606 10.71 -14.02 27.62
CA ILE A 606 10.20 -15.05 28.55
C ILE A 606 9.32 -16.08 27.83
N ASN A 607 9.06 -17.21 28.48
CA ASN A 607 7.94 -18.07 28.11
C ASN A 607 6.59 -17.43 28.53
N THR A 608 5.49 -18.11 28.23
CA THR A 608 4.12 -17.67 28.53
C THR A 608 3.85 -17.52 30.03
N VAL A 609 2.92 -16.62 30.36
CA VAL A 609 2.45 -16.39 31.73
C VAL A 609 1.31 -17.35 32.03
N GLN A 610 1.38 -18.07 33.14
CA GLN A 610 0.34 -19.03 33.53
C GLN A 610 -0.95 -18.29 33.88
N GLY A 611 -2.09 -18.79 33.38
CA GLY A 611 -3.39 -18.21 33.68
C GLY A 611 -4.55 -19.09 33.23
N LEU A 612 -5.77 -18.60 33.50
CA LEU A 612 -7.02 -19.10 32.98
C LEU A 612 -7.72 -17.95 32.27
N MET A 613 -8.11 -18.13 31.00
CA MET A 613 -8.53 -17.00 30.18
C MET A 613 -9.97 -16.58 30.48
N SER A 614 -10.90 -17.53 30.50
CA SER A 614 -12.32 -17.23 30.70
C SER A 614 -13.08 -18.43 31.23
N VAL A 615 -14.18 -18.12 31.92
CA VAL A 615 -15.22 -19.04 32.37
C VAL A 615 -16.56 -18.41 31.99
N ASP A 616 -17.51 -19.18 31.46
CA ASP A 616 -18.85 -18.70 31.12
C ASP A 616 -19.76 -18.56 32.35
N CYS A 617 -21.01 -18.13 32.15
CA CYS A 617 -21.95 -17.92 33.25
C CYS A 617 -22.37 -19.21 33.97
N GLU A 618 -22.19 -20.36 33.34
CA GLU A 618 -22.44 -21.69 33.90
C GLU A 618 -21.23 -22.27 34.64
N GLY A 619 -20.10 -21.55 34.68
CA GLY A 619 -18.88 -22.02 35.32
C GLY A 619 -18.01 -22.92 34.42
N VAL A 620 -18.31 -23.01 33.13
CA VAL A 620 -17.53 -23.81 32.18
C VAL A 620 -16.33 -22.99 31.67
N PRO A 621 -15.10 -23.53 31.76
CA PRO A 621 -13.92 -22.83 31.27
C PRO A 621 -13.84 -22.85 29.74
N TYR A 622 -13.07 -21.92 29.17
CA TYR A 622 -12.64 -22.00 27.77
C TYR A 622 -11.11 -21.89 27.69
N PRO A 623 -10.41 -22.82 27.00
CA PRO A 623 -10.94 -23.98 26.27
C PRO A 623 -11.51 -25.07 27.20
N ALA A 624 -12.54 -25.77 26.71
CA ALA A 624 -13.17 -26.93 27.37
C ALA A 624 -12.88 -28.20 26.57
N ILE A 625 -12.32 -29.22 27.23
CA ILE A 625 -11.88 -30.49 26.64
C ILE A 625 -12.85 -31.62 27.01
N GLY A 626 -13.22 -32.41 26.00
CA GLY A 626 -14.04 -33.62 26.18
C GLY A 626 -15.46 -33.36 26.64
N GLN A 627 -16.21 -34.43 26.91
CA GLN A 627 -17.61 -34.36 27.35
C GLN A 627 -17.75 -33.71 28.73
N GLU A 628 -16.77 -33.91 29.62
CA GLU A 628 -16.71 -33.31 30.95
C GLU A 628 -16.32 -31.82 30.94
N LYS A 629 -16.04 -31.25 29.76
CA LYS A 629 -15.67 -29.83 29.57
C LYS A 629 -14.53 -29.35 30.49
N ARG A 630 -13.51 -30.21 30.68
CA ARG A 630 -12.40 -29.92 31.60
C ARG A 630 -11.42 -28.93 30.99
N THR A 631 -10.66 -28.26 31.84
CA THR A 631 -9.51 -27.45 31.41
C THR A 631 -8.34 -27.62 32.37
N THR A 632 -7.20 -27.07 32.02
CA THR A 632 -6.07 -26.83 32.92
C THR A 632 -5.61 -25.39 32.77
N TYR A 633 -4.75 -24.90 33.66
CA TYR A 633 -4.12 -23.61 33.43
C TYR A 633 -3.39 -23.64 32.07
N GLY A 634 -3.40 -22.51 31.38
CA GLY A 634 -2.76 -22.32 30.09
C GLY A 634 -1.81 -21.13 30.08
N GLY A 635 -1.13 -20.96 28.95
CA GLY A 635 -0.06 -20.00 28.76
C GLY A 635 -0.57 -18.80 28.01
N VAL A 636 -0.62 -17.66 28.69
CA VAL A 636 -0.97 -16.37 28.11
C VAL A 636 0.23 -15.83 27.34
N SER A 637 -0.01 -15.45 26.08
CA SER A 637 0.95 -14.84 25.17
C SER A 637 0.38 -13.57 24.53
N GLY A 638 1.20 -12.78 23.83
CA GLY A 638 0.79 -11.58 23.12
C GLY A 638 1.02 -10.28 23.90
N ASN A 639 0.41 -9.18 23.45
CA ASN A 639 0.67 -7.84 23.98
C ASN A 639 0.34 -7.70 25.47
N ALA A 640 -0.64 -8.46 25.98
CA ALA A 640 -1.02 -8.44 27.39
C ALA A 640 0.13 -8.83 28.33
N VAL A 641 1.07 -9.67 27.89
CA VAL A 641 2.22 -10.11 28.71
C VAL A 641 3.49 -9.30 28.47
N ARG A 642 3.48 -8.38 27.50
CA ARG A 642 4.65 -7.54 27.15
C ARG A 642 5.23 -6.79 28.36
N PRO A 643 4.44 -6.19 29.27
CA PRO A 643 5.01 -5.51 30.45
C PRO A 643 5.80 -6.45 31.38
N ILE A 644 5.36 -7.71 31.50
CA ILE A 644 6.05 -8.73 32.31
C ILE A 644 7.36 -9.13 31.62
N ALA A 645 7.34 -9.34 30.29
CA ALA A 645 8.53 -9.64 29.50
C ALA A 645 9.56 -8.51 29.57
N LEU A 646 9.14 -7.24 29.40
CA LEU A 646 10.03 -6.08 29.48
C LEU A 646 10.67 -5.94 30.88
N LYS A 647 9.90 -6.18 31.95
CA LYS A 647 10.44 -6.19 33.32
C LYS A 647 11.51 -7.28 33.47
N ALA A 648 11.24 -8.49 32.99
CA ALA A 648 12.18 -9.61 33.07
C ALA A 648 13.47 -9.33 32.30
N VAL A 649 13.37 -8.92 31.02
CA VAL A 649 14.52 -8.57 30.17
C VAL A 649 15.35 -7.47 30.82
N SER A 650 14.72 -6.39 31.29
CA SER A 650 15.41 -5.28 31.95
C SER A 650 16.11 -5.71 33.25
N ALA A 651 15.44 -6.53 34.07
CA ALA A 651 16.00 -7.01 35.33
C ALA A 651 17.23 -7.90 35.11
N ILE A 652 17.15 -8.84 34.15
CA ILE A 652 18.26 -9.72 33.79
C ILE A 652 19.42 -8.90 33.22
N ALA A 653 19.16 -8.01 32.25
CA ALA A 653 20.19 -7.20 31.62
C ALA A 653 20.95 -6.33 32.63
N ARG A 654 20.25 -5.79 33.63
CA ARG A 654 20.87 -5.00 34.71
C ARG A 654 21.69 -5.85 35.67
N ALA A 655 21.22 -7.05 36.00
CA ALA A 655 21.89 -7.93 36.96
C ALA A 655 23.08 -8.70 36.35
N LEU A 656 23.05 -8.96 35.05
CA LEU A 656 24.06 -9.68 34.29
C LEU A 656 24.49 -8.88 33.04
N PRO A 657 25.23 -7.77 33.20
CA PRO A 657 25.64 -6.94 32.08
C PRO A 657 26.45 -7.73 31.03
N GLY A 658 26.08 -7.59 29.76
CA GLY A 658 26.73 -8.29 28.65
C GLY A 658 26.31 -9.75 28.47
N PHE A 659 25.46 -10.31 29.36
CA PHE A 659 24.92 -11.65 29.16
C PHE A 659 23.83 -11.61 28.07
N PRO A 660 23.94 -12.41 26.99
CA PRO A 660 23.01 -12.37 25.87
C PRO A 660 21.56 -12.74 26.26
N ILE A 661 20.60 -11.96 25.75
CA ILE A 661 19.16 -12.16 26.00
C ILE A 661 18.41 -12.16 24.66
N MET A 662 17.68 -13.24 24.38
CA MET A 662 16.65 -13.27 23.35
C MET A 662 15.31 -12.86 23.97
N GLY A 663 14.84 -11.65 23.67
CA GLY A 663 13.53 -11.18 24.08
C GLY A 663 12.42 -11.91 23.29
N ILE A 664 11.48 -12.54 23.99
CA ILE A 664 10.33 -13.28 23.41
C ILE A 664 9.02 -12.62 23.84
#